data_AF-A0A972QHM4-F1
#
_entry.id   AF-A0A972QHM4-F1
#
_cell.length_a   1.000
_cell.length_b   1.000
_cell.length_c   1.000
_cell.angle_alpha   90.00
_cell.angle_beta   90.00
_cell.angle_gamma   90.00
#
_symmetry.space_group_name_H-M   'P 1'
#
loop_
_entity.id
_entity.type
_entity.pdbx_description
1 polymer ?
#
loop_
_entity_poly.entity_id
_entity_poly.type
_entity_poly.pdbx_seq_one_letter_code
_entity_poly.pdbx_strand_id
1 'polypeptide(L)'
;EWYKSLSGAARKQFLAHEIKGHLDHPDWTEDQVKNVHPIGLVLSESVMALSQIDLNLLKQAEQEIEAYLTTQYDDGVITSDIYEEALKNTYANLDAWVKDTKINSISPNTRVAIFEAIRQERWTDIIEVFRKDITFGTAGIRGMAALSEEELNILNQGPLAPILKGPNTINDIVLLLKTAGVIKYAKKHGLHKVAIGYDSRINGKKFAEMIAQSFIGSSTKKHSFTVYLFDEASPFPELSFGITTKEVGADLGILISASHNPSNYNGYKITDHTGAQLSGKMRKGIVDAISTITPLDIKLKPMEEATEGQLRWLGGKAPIAKYDYKGVDVRNPEYFIDMHTLHVNQVEKFIIDGETVKEFGPEVSIGFSAYNGAGNKAVPRLLKEVGFTNGEVGVKNNVKPITDLQELDGRFPAFKWGEQPDPGDPIAAKKAVEMFVEEYGQEAFDKLDILIGTDPDADRAGIIVKIPNEQQHLFGEYKLLSANDAWTLLLWYRWQREIELSIEKGLLAKVDDSPQKVPNAENRYITFTHVTTDALERVADLFGVRSLGKMSDMNGEPIINYLDEKRVWVGFTGIAEFCKEMRKRGLINDGGAEESNGFSILGGVVPSGEILAEDGHINDKDGVFAAVLLAEAAAYAKFRGTTLFELLDNIYMNPKVGYFATANKPLPRVGSFEGAEGVSKKIELLKTSQEWMKEANERKGTSNPFIIAGLPVIGAVEFKTGKYDENHYPGFPDEGIRFFFADENLKSGEPFSNSKNYITIRPSGTSQTIRFYTQLFANVNQENLVALKYKTSRRAEALALQAQLQLLNAAGYKGDVANIDMILKQMTDAGYVPEEVIYLIQGKEIPTAKSVMENARRYSGLPVSSQNITEPETKGRTASEIWSEAFSQVDFDEEVYYRAERVGDAEERATGITAFASVAEDTDIKPLTTYPKDHHEGLVRSGEKMQQVLMDKNAETTPEAY
;
A
#
# COMPACT_ATOMS: atom_id res chain seq x y z
N GLU A 1 4.48 52.59 3.32
CA GLU A 1 5.33 53.53 2.57
C GLU A 1 6.81 53.36 2.89
N TRP A 2 7.32 53.79 4.05
CA TRP A 2 8.76 53.73 4.38
C TRP A 2 9.40 52.32 4.29
N TYR A 3 8.76 51.27 4.85
CA TYR A 3 9.26 49.90 4.71
C TYR A 3 9.27 49.40 3.25
N LYS A 4 8.31 49.86 2.44
CA LYS A 4 8.22 49.54 1.01
C LYS A 4 9.24 50.29 0.16
N SER A 5 9.86 51.36 0.66
CA SER A 5 10.95 52.05 -0.05
C SER A 5 12.33 51.44 0.22
N LEU A 6 12.44 50.43 1.10
CA LEU A 6 13.69 49.71 1.37
C LEU A 6 13.96 48.64 0.31
N SER A 7 15.25 48.42 0.01
CA SER A 7 15.72 47.32 -0.85
C SER A 7 15.47 45.95 -0.20
N GLY A 8 15.43 44.88 -1.00
CA GLY A 8 15.14 43.52 -0.50
C GLY A 8 16.08 43.06 0.62
N ALA A 9 17.37 43.43 0.56
CA ALA A 9 18.34 43.13 1.61
C ALA A 9 18.09 43.94 2.89
N ALA A 10 17.73 45.23 2.75
CA ALA A 10 17.42 46.09 3.89
C ALA A 10 16.10 45.70 4.58
N ARG A 11 15.11 45.18 3.85
CA ARG A 11 13.88 44.61 4.43
C ARG A 11 14.16 43.35 5.24
N LYS A 12 15.00 42.44 4.73
CA LYS A 12 15.44 41.25 5.47
C LYS A 12 16.20 41.61 6.74
N GLN A 13 17.09 42.60 6.70
CA GLN A 13 17.78 43.10 7.90
C GLN A 13 16.85 43.80 8.88
N PHE A 14 15.87 44.58 8.41
CA PHE A 14 14.87 45.22 9.27
C PHE A 14 14.00 44.18 9.98
N LEU A 15 13.51 43.16 9.27
CA LEU A 15 12.75 42.05 9.87
C LEU A 15 13.59 41.28 10.89
N ALA A 16 14.86 41.00 10.56
CA ALA A 16 15.78 40.34 11.48
C ALA A 16 16.11 41.19 12.72
N HIS A 17 16.13 42.52 12.59
CA HIS A 17 16.37 43.45 13.70
C HIS A 17 15.15 43.63 14.60
N GLU A 18 13.93 43.69 14.04
CA GLU A 18 12.67 43.71 14.80
C GLU A 18 12.44 42.41 15.59
N ILE A 19 12.68 41.25 14.96
CA ILE A 19 12.60 39.94 15.62
C ILE A 19 13.60 39.84 16.78
N LYS A 20 14.80 40.40 16.62
CA LYS A 20 15.83 40.39 17.67
C LYS A 20 15.55 41.42 18.78
N GLY A 21 14.98 42.57 18.44
CA GLY A 21 14.60 43.60 19.40
C GLY A 21 13.41 43.23 20.31
N HIS A 22 12.56 42.29 19.88
CA HIS A 22 11.44 41.77 20.68
C HIS A 22 11.81 40.63 21.63
N LEU A 23 12.95 39.96 21.43
CA LEU A 23 13.41 38.88 22.30
C LEU A 23 14.21 39.36 23.52
N ASP A 24 14.77 40.57 23.48
CA ASP A 24 15.71 41.09 24.50
C ASP A 24 15.15 42.29 25.32
N HIS A 25 13.85 42.63 25.23
CA HIS A 25 13.28 43.77 25.97
C HIS A 25 12.88 43.41 27.42
N PRO A 26 13.41 44.10 28.46
CA PRO A 26 13.27 43.69 29.87
C PRO A 26 11.88 43.84 30.50
N ASP A 27 10.86 44.24 29.74
CA ASP A 27 9.49 44.52 30.24
C ASP A 27 8.43 43.50 29.77
N TRP A 28 8.84 42.44 29.07
CA TRP A 28 7.93 41.44 28.50
C TRP A 28 7.96 40.15 29.31
N THR A 29 6.79 39.60 29.64
CA THR A 29 6.68 38.31 30.34
C THR A 29 6.70 37.14 29.35
N GLU A 30 7.11 35.94 29.80
CA GLU A 30 7.20 34.71 28.99
C GLU A 30 5.87 34.36 28.25
N ASP A 31 4.72 34.72 28.85
CA ASP A 31 3.40 34.54 28.25
C ASP A 31 3.07 35.56 27.15
N GLN A 32 3.69 36.74 27.17
CA GLN A 32 3.52 37.73 26.10
C GLN A 32 4.37 37.38 24.88
N VAL A 33 5.56 36.81 25.08
CA VAL A 33 6.44 36.33 23.99
C VAL A 33 5.82 35.12 23.27
N LYS A 34 5.16 34.21 23.98
CA LYS A 34 4.43 33.07 23.38
C LYS A 34 3.24 33.48 22.51
N ASN A 35 2.69 34.68 22.71
CA ASN A 35 1.50 35.17 21.99
C ASN A 35 1.84 36.09 20.80
N VAL A 36 3.11 36.39 20.55
CA VAL A 36 3.53 37.13 19.34
C VAL A 36 3.96 36.13 18.26
N HIS A 37 2.98 35.65 17.50
CA HIS A 37 3.19 34.97 16.23
C HIS A 37 3.61 36.00 15.16
N PRO A 38 4.71 35.81 14.39
CA PRO A 38 5.06 36.74 13.31
C PRO A 38 4.11 36.72 12.10
N ILE A 39 3.08 35.87 12.08
CA ILE A 39 2.08 35.80 11.00
C ILE A 39 0.71 35.53 11.63
N GLY A 40 0.21 36.50 12.39
CA GLY A 40 -1.08 36.43 13.07
C GLY A 40 -1.81 37.77 13.05
N LEU A 41 -1.85 38.45 11.90
CA LEU A 41 -2.72 39.60 11.73
C LEU A 41 -4.15 39.11 11.52
N VAL A 42 -5.02 39.31 12.51
CA VAL A 42 -6.47 39.30 12.32
C VAL A 42 -6.80 40.47 11.38
N LEU A 43 -7.19 40.15 10.15
CA LEU A 43 -7.42 41.14 9.10
C LEU A 43 -8.84 41.72 9.24
N SER A 44 -8.93 43.05 9.36
CA SER A 44 -10.18 43.79 9.22
C SER A 44 -10.77 43.61 7.82
N GLU A 45 -12.08 43.86 7.66
CA GLU A 45 -12.81 43.76 6.36
C GLU A 45 -12.11 44.49 5.19
N SER A 46 -11.25 45.47 5.47
CA SER A 46 -10.46 46.23 4.49
C SER A 46 -9.32 45.46 3.79
N VAL A 47 -8.98 44.23 4.21
CA VAL A 47 -7.93 43.40 3.55
C VAL A 47 -8.48 42.17 2.79
N MET A 48 -9.81 42.11 2.64
CA MET A 48 -10.46 41.12 1.77
C MET A 48 -10.29 41.40 0.26
N ALA A 49 -10.01 42.66 -0.14
CA ALA A 49 -9.87 43.06 -1.53
C ALA A 49 -8.45 42.85 -2.08
N LEU A 50 -8.33 42.35 -3.32
CA LEU A 50 -7.06 42.24 -4.03
C LEU A 50 -6.47 43.61 -4.34
N SER A 51 -5.17 43.79 -4.15
CA SER A 51 -4.48 45.02 -4.53
C SER A 51 -4.28 45.09 -6.06
N GLN A 52 -4.00 46.28 -6.59
CA GLN A 52 -3.65 46.41 -8.02
C GLN A 52 -2.40 45.60 -8.39
N ILE A 53 -1.47 45.42 -7.45
CA ILE A 53 -0.28 44.58 -7.64
C ILE A 53 -0.69 43.12 -7.81
N ASP A 54 -1.62 42.64 -6.99
CA ASP A 54 -2.13 41.27 -7.05
C ASP A 54 -2.85 41.01 -8.37
N LEU A 55 -3.67 41.97 -8.83
CA LEU A 55 -4.36 41.88 -10.13
C LEU A 55 -3.38 41.85 -11.30
N ASN A 56 -2.29 42.62 -11.23
CA ASN A 56 -1.25 42.60 -12.26
C ASN A 56 -0.49 41.27 -12.26
N LEU A 57 -0.19 40.70 -11.08
CA LEU A 57 0.44 39.39 -10.96
C LEU A 57 -0.45 38.26 -11.51
N LEU A 58 -1.76 38.29 -11.27
CA LEU A 58 -2.68 37.30 -11.86
C LEU A 58 -2.65 37.36 -13.39
N LYS A 59 -2.67 38.56 -13.96
CA LYS A 59 -2.64 38.75 -15.42
C LYS A 59 -1.32 38.29 -16.04
N GLN A 60 -0.21 38.45 -15.32
CA GLN A 60 1.09 37.91 -15.72
C GLN A 60 1.08 36.38 -15.66
N ALA A 61 0.57 35.80 -14.57
CA ALA A 61 0.48 34.36 -14.39
C ALA A 61 -0.34 33.67 -15.49
N GLU A 62 -1.42 34.27 -15.98
CA GLU A 62 -2.19 33.77 -17.14
C GLU A 62 -1.30 33.49 -18.35
N GLN A 63 -0.46 34.48 -18.72
CA GLN A 63 0.43 34.40 -19.88
C GLN A 63 1.58 33.42 -19.67
N GLU A 64 2.14 33.38 -18.45
CA GLU A 64 3.28 32.52 -18.12
C GLU A 64 2.85 31.05 -18.01
N ILE A 65 1.66 30.75 -17.49
CA ILE A 65 1.09 29.40 -17.48
C ILE A 65 0.88 28.89 -18.91
N GLU A 66 0.30 29.71 -19.79
CA GLU A 66 0.08 29.35 -21.21
C GLU A 66 1.41 29.09 -21.94
N ALA A 67 2.41 29.95 -21.74
CA ALA A 67 3.74 29.78 -22.33
C ALA A 67 4.44 28.52 -21.83
N TYR A 68 4.35 28.25 -20.53
CA TYR A 68 4.90 27.04 -19.92
C TYR A 68 4.26 25.78 -20.50
N LEU A 69 2.92 25.71 -20.50
CA LEU A 69 2.18 24.56 -21.04
C LEU A 69 2.48 24.31 -22.53
N THR A 70 2.58 25.38 -23.33
CA THR A 70 2.88 25.26 -24.76
C THR A 70 4.27 24.70 -24.98
N THR A 71 5.26 25.15 -24.18
CA THR A 71 6.62 24.59 -24.22
C THR A 71 6.62 23.09 -23.87
N GLN A 72 5.91 22.71 -22.79
CA GLN A 72 5.83 21.29 -22.38
C GLN A 72 5.17 20.41 -23.45
N TYR A 73 4.19 20.93 -24.17
CA TYR A 73 3.52 20.22 -25.25
C TYR A 73 4.42 20.11 -26.50
N ASP A 74 5.04 21.21 -26.92
CA ASP A 74 5.94 21.24 -28.09
C ASP A 74 7.16 20.32 -27.90
N ASP A 75 7.66 20.20 -26.67
CA ASP A 75 8.75 19.29 -26.29
C ASP A 75 8.29 17.82 -26.15
N GLY A 76 6.99 17.53 -26.28
CA GLY A 76 6.43 16.19 -26.15
C GLY A 76 6.39 15.64 -24.71
N VAL A 77 6.54 16.51 -23.70
CA VAL A 77 6.52 16.15 -22.28
C VAL A 77 5.10 15.81 -21.81
N ILE A 78 4.11 16.57 -22.30
CA ILE A 78 2.68 16.35 -22.00
C ILE A 78 1.91 16.01 -23.27
N THR A 79 0.88 15.15 -23.14
CA THR A 79 0.01 14.81 -24.28
C THR A 79 -0.94 15.96 -24.65
N SER A 80 -1.48 15.93 -25.87
CA SER A 80 -2.47 16.92 -26.34
C SER A 80 -3.66 17.05 -25.40
N ASP A 81 -4.18 15.92 -24.91
CA ASP A 81 -5.36 15.89 -24.03
C ASP A 81 -5.07 16.61 -22.70
N ILE A 82 -3.87 16.43 -22.16
CA ILE A 82 -3.43 17.07 -20.90
C ILE A 82 -3.14 18.56 -21.14
N TYR A 83 -2.54 18.92 -22.28
CA TYR A 83 -2.32 20.31 -22.66
C TYR A 83 -3.65 21.08 -22.78
N GLU A 84 -4.62 20.54 -23.51
CA GLU A 84 -5.94 21.17 -23.69
C GLU A 84 -6.70 21.31 -22.36
N GLU A 85 -6.68 20.27 -21.51
CA GLU A 85 -7.28 20.31 -20.17
C GLU A 85 -6.62 21.39 -19.30
N ALA A 86 -5.28 21.39 -19.22
CA ALA A 86 -4.53 22.29 -18.36
C ALA A 86 -4.65 23.75 -18.82
N LEU A 87 -4.58 24.02 -20.12
CA LEU A 87 -4.72 25.36 -20.68
C LEU A 87 -6.09 25.95 -20.37
N LYS A 88 -7.14 25.13 -20.50
CA LYS A 88 -8.52 25.55 -20.23
C LYS A 88 -8.78 25.84 -18.75
N ASN A 89 -8.26 24.99 -17.87
CA ASN A 89 -8.72 24.94 -16.48
C ASN A 89 -7.80 25.65 -15.48
N THR A 90 -6.47 25.60 -15.68
CA THR A 90 -5.50 25.97 -14.62
C THR A 90 -5.69 27.42 -14.17
N TYR A 91 -5.61 28.38 -15.08
CA TYR A 91 -5.77 29.78 -14.73
C TYR A 91 -7.19 30.12 -14.29
N ALA A 92 -8.21 29.55 -14.97
CA ALA A 92 -9.60 29.77 -14.62
C ALA A 92 -9.92 29.37 -13.16
N ASN A 93 -9.42 28.21 -12.73
CA ASN A 93 -9.58 27.73 -11.36
C ASN A 93 -8.77 28.55 -10.35
N LEU A 94 -7.53 28.91 -10.69
CA LEU A 94 -6.68 29.76 -9.86
C LEU A 94 -7.34 31.14 -9.63
N ASP A 95 -7.81 31.78 -10.69
CA ASP A 95 -8.45 33.09 -10.64
C ASP A 95 -9.73 33.07 -9.79
N ALA A 96 -10.56 32.04 -9.99
CA ALA A 96 -11.77 31.84 -9.20
C ALA A 96 -11.45 31.65 -7.70
N TRP A 97 -10.46 30.82 -7.37
CA TRP A 97 -10.04 30.58 -5.99
C TRP A 97 -9.51 31.83 -5.28
N VAL A 98 -8.66 32.59 -5.96
CA VAL A 98 -8.06 33.81 -5.40
C VAL A 98 -9.11 34.88 -5.13
N LYS A 99 -10.09 35.04 -6.04
CA LYS A 99 -11.15 36.06 -5.96
C LYS A 99 -12.32 35.70 -5.04
N ASP A 100 -12.54 34.42 -4.72
CA ASP A 100 -13.67 34.00 -3.90
C ASP A 100 -13.51 34.44 -2.43
N THR A 101 -14.34 35.38 -1.98
CA THR A 101 -14.26 35.96 -0.63
C THR A 101 -14.58 34.95 0.47
N LYS A 102 -15.39 33.94 0.17
CA LYS A 102 -15.78 32.91 1.14
C LYS A 102 -14.65 31.90 1.33
N ILE A 103 -13.95 31.50 0.26
CA ILE A 103 -12.69 30.76 0.35
C ILE A 103 -11.69 31.49 1.25
N ASN A 104 -11.49 32.79 1.02
CA ASN A 104 -10.56 33.60 1.82
C ASN A 104 -10.99 33.74 3.29
N SER A 105 -12.30 33.76 3.58
CA SER A 105 -12.77 33.75 4.97
C SER A 105 -12.55 32.41 5.69
N ILE A 106 -12.58 31.29 4.94
CA ILE A 106 -12.38 29.94 5.49
C ILE A 106 -10.89 29.68 5.68
N SER A 107 -10.07 30.04 4.70
CA SER A 107 -8.65 29.74 4.63
C SER A 107 -7.82 30.95 4.19
N PRO A 108 -7.68 31.98 5.05
CA PRO A 108 -7.11 33.28 4.66
C PRO A 108 -5.66 33.20 4.13
N ASN A 109 -4.90 32.22 4.60
CA ASN A 109 -3.51 32.04 4.20
C ASN A 109 -3.34 31.37 2.83
N THR A 110 -4.40 30.79 2.26
CA THR A 110 -4.36 30.14 0.93
C THR A 110 -3.97 31.13 -0.17
N ARG A 111 -4.59 32.33 -0.16
CA ARG A 111 -4.28 33.38 -1.15
C ARG A 111 -2.82 33.83 -1.08
N VAL A 112 -2.27 33.92 0.12
CA VAL A 112 -0.85 34.29 0.31
C VAL A 112 0.06 33.28 -0.35
N ALA A 113 -0.20 31.99 -0.13
CA ALA A 113 0.59 30.91 -0.72
C ALA A 113 0.48 30.84 -2.26
N ILE A 114 -0.71 31.09 -2.83
CA ILE A 114 -0.89 31.16 -4.29
C ILE A 114 -0.03 32.26 -4.90
N PHE A 115 -0.08 33.47 -4.35
CA PHE A 115 0.75 34.57 -4.87
C PHE A 115 2.25 34.33 -4.68
N GLU A 116 2.65 33.62 -3.63
CA GLU A 116 4.03 33.22 -3.45
C GLU A 116 4.48 32.21 -4.49
N ALA A 117 3.64 31.20 -4.79
CA ALA A 117 3.92 30.24 -5.86
C ALA A 117 4.05 30.92 -7.24
N ILE A 118 3.23 31.93 -7.53
CA ILE A 118 3.34 32.75 -8.76
C ILE A 118 4.67 33.50 -8.80
N ARG A 119 5.07 34.17 -7.71
CA ARG A 119 6.34 34.94 -7.66
C ARG A 119 7.57 34.05 -7.78
N GLN A 120 7.46 32.79 -7.36
CA GLN A 120 8.51 31.78 -7.44
C GLN A 120 8.45 30.99 -8.75
N GLU A 121 7.53 31.32 -9.67
CA GLU A 121 7.37 30.65 -10.97
C GLU A 121 7.17 29.13 -10.82
N ARG A 122 6.47 28.70 -9.76
CA ARG A 122 6.17 27.28 -9.48
C ARG A 122 5.06 26.73 -10.39
N TRP A 123 5.26 26.81 -11.71
CA TRP A 123 4.22 26.50 -12.70
C TRP A 123 3.76 25.05 -12.67
N THR A 124 4.68 24.08 -12.51
CA THR A 124 4.33 22.66 -12.36
C THR A 124 3.38 22.43 -11.19
N ASP A 125 3.66 23.05 -10.04
CA ASP A 125 2.86 22.92 -8.83
C ASP A 125 1.49 23.60 -9.00
N ILE A 126 1.47 24.80 -9.60
CA ILE A 126 0.23 25.51 -9.92
C ILE A 126 -0.65 24.68 -10.86
N ILE A 127 -0.07 24.09 -11.90
CA ILE A 127 -0.78 23.22 -12.83
C ILE A 127 -1.31 21.98 -12.11
N GLU A 128 -0.50 21.31 -11.30
CA GLU A 128 -0.95 20.12 -10.56
C GLU A 128 -2.11 20.43 -9.62
N VAL A 129 -2.08 21.59 -8.95
CA VAL A 129 -3.09 21.98 -7.97
C VAL A 129 -4.38 22.52 -8.60
N PHE A 130 -4.31 23.19 -9.77
CA PHE A 130 -5.45 23.91 -10.37
C PHE A 130 -5.96 23.35 -11.70
N ARG A 131 -5.28 22.41 -12.37
CA ARG A 131 -5.74 21.89 -13.68
C ARG A 131 -7.08 21.16 -13.63
N LYS A 132 -7.47 20.62 -12.47
CA LYS A 132 -8.71 19.86 -12.29
C LYS A 132 -9.19 19.85 -10.85
N ASP A 133 -10.41 19.37 -10.66
CA ASP A 133 -10.92 19.02 -9.34
C ASP A 133 -10.44 17.64 -8.90
N ILE A 134 -10.22 17.48 -7.61
CA ILE A 134 -10.02 16.17 -7.01
C ILE A 134 -11.25 15.28 -7.26
N THR A 135 -11.02 14.14 -7.90
CA THR A 135 -12.08 13.22 -8.31
C THR A 135 -12.64 12.45 -7.12
N PHE A 136 -13.96 12.38 -7.01
CA PHE A 136 -14.65 11.56 -6.01
C PHE A 136 -14.66 10.09 -6.47
N GLY A 137 -13.78 9.29 -5.89
CA GLY A 137 -13.61 7.86 -6.17
C GLY A 137 -14.69 6.98 -5.52
N THR A 138 -14.42 5.68 -5.46
CA THR A 138 -15.35 4.68 -4.89
C THR A 138 -15.59 4.87 -3.40
N ALA A 139 -14.53 5.18 -2.66
CA ALA A 139 -14.54 5.31 -1.22
C ALA A 139 -14.54 6.77 -0.75
N GLY A 140 -14.65 7.78 -1.63
CA GLY A 140 -14.49 9.20 -1.30
C GLY A 140 -13.33 9.86 -2.08
N ILE A 141 -12.61 10.82 -1.50
CA ILE A 141 -11.50 11.52 -2.16
C ILE A 141 -10.15 11.20 -1.50
N ARG A 142 -9.09 11.11 -2.31
CA ARG A 142 -7.69 11.00 -1.85
C ARG A 142 -6.81 11.83 -2.77
N GLY A 143 -5.83 12.53 -2.21
CA GLY A 143 -4.93 13.38 -2.98
C GLY A 143 -3.81 13.93 -2.11
N MET A 144 -2.89 14.66 -2.73
CA MET A 144 -1.81 15.32 -2.02
C MET A 144 -2.38 16.41 -1.11
N ALA A 145 -1.90 16.46 0.13
CA ALA A 145 -2.12 17.53 1.08
C ALA A 145 -0.94 18.53 1.10
N ALA A 146 0.25 18.09 0.69
CA ALA A 146 1.45 18.91 0.53
C ALA A 146 2.25 18.45 -0.71
N LEU A 147 2.90 19.38 -1.40
CA LEU A 147 3.68 19.09 -2.62
C LEU A 147 5.17 18.84 -2.32
N SER A 148 5.63 19.20 -1.12
CA SER A 148 7.02 19.02 -0.68
C SER A 148 7.12 18.72 0.81
N GLU A 149 8.27 18.23 1.25
CA GLU A 149 8.56 18.03 2.69
C GLU A 149 8.47 19.34 3.48
N GLU A 150 8.89 20.46 2.89
CA GLU A 150 8.78 21.78 3.51
C GLU A 150 7.31 22.14 3.74
N GLU A 151 6.46 22.01 2.72
CA GLU A 151 5.02 22.25 2.86
C GLU A 151 4.37 21.31 3.87
N LEU A 152 4.80 20.04 3.93
CA LEU A 152 4.29 19.06 4.90
C LEU A 152 4.59 19.49 6.34
N ASN A 153 5.81 19.99 6.59
CA ASN A 153 6.22 20.50 7.90
C ASN A 153 5.44 21.77 8.29
N ILE A 154 5.16 22.65 7.33
CA ILE A 154 4.32 23.84 7.56
C ILE A 154 2.88 23.41 7.84
N LEU A 155 2.34 22.45 7.08
CA LEU A 155 0.99 21.91 7.25
C LEU A 155 0.79 21.31 8.65
N ASN A 156 1.82 20.69 9.22
CA ASN A 156 1.76 20.11 10.56
C ASN A 156 1.37 21.12 11.67
N GLN A 157 1.59 22.41 11.43
CA GLN A 157 1.19 23.47 12.37
C GLN A 157 -0.34 23.68 12.41
N GLY A 158 -1.04 23.39 11.30
CA GLY A 158 -2.50 23.43 11.26
C GLY A 158 -3.09 23.48 9.85
N PRO A 159 -4.39 23.20 9.70
CA PRO A 159 -5.07 23.18 8.40
C PRO A 159 -5.07 24.53 7.70
N LEU A 160 -4.88 25.64 8.43
CA LEU A 160 -4.77 27.00 7.88
C LEU A 160 -3.34 27.40 7.48
N ALA A 161 -2.42 26.44 7.40
CA ALA A 161 -1.05 26.66 6.96
C ALA A 161 -0.96 27.39 5.60
N PRO A 162 0.01 28.32 5.43
CA PRO A 162 0.23 29.06 4.18
C PRO A 162 0.98 28.20 3.14
N ILE A 163 0.37 27.11 2.70
CA ILE A 163 0.88 26.23 1.64
C ILE A 163 0.02 26.34 0.39
N LEU A 164 0.54 25.92 -0.77
CA LEU A 164 -0.21 25.95 -2.02
C LEU A 164 -1.39 24.96 -1.95
N LYS A 165 -2.62 25.50 -2.03
CA LYS A 165 -3.87 24.73 -1.99
C LYS A 165 -4.72 25.08 -3.19
N GLY A 166 -5.47 24.10 -3.66
CA GLY A 166 -6.39 24.27 -4.77
C GLY A 166 -7.36 23.10 -4.88
N PRO A 167 -8.14 23.06 -5.96
CA PRO A 167 -9.21 22.09 -6.12
C PRO A 167 -8.73 20.63 -6.25
N ASN A 168 -7.47 20.40 -6.65
CA ASN A 168 -6.88 19.06 -6.77
C ASN A 168 -6.11 18.59 -5.51
N THR A 169 -6.15 19.32 -4.39
CA THR A 169 -5.46 18.92 -3.15
C THR A 169 -6.42 18.61 -2.01
N ILE A 170 -5.99 17.81 -1.04
CA ILE A 170 -6.71 17.63 0.21
C ILE A 170 -6.37 18.78 1.14
N ASN A 171 -7.36 19.66 1.32
CA ASN A 171 -7.26 20.83 2.16
C ASN A 171 -8.62 21.12 2.82
N ASP A 172 -8.61 22.06 3.76
CA ASP A 172 -9.78 22.54 4.49
C ASP A 172 -10.94 22.97 3.58
N ILE A 173 -10.67 23.72 2.51
CA ILE A 173 -11.71 24.21 1.59
C ILE A 173 -12.36 23.04 0.85
N VAL A 174 -11.55 22.16 0.27
CA VAL A 174 -12.02 20.99 -0.49
C VAL A 174 -12.83 20.05 0.39
N LEU A 175 -12.33 19.73 1.61
CA LEU A 175 -13.05 18.86 2.55
C LEU A 175 -14.40 19.44 2.95
N LEU A 176 -14.49 20.76 3.19
CA LEU A 176 -15.75 21.43 3.51
C LEU A 176 -16.71 21.50 2.32
N LEU A 177 -16.22 21.71 1.11
CA LEU A 177 -17.04 21.67 -0.12
C LEU A 177 -17.64 20.27 -0.33
N LYS A 178 -16.83 19.21 -0.23
CA LYS A 178 -17.34 17.83 -0.37
C LYS A 178 -18.34 17.51 0.75
N THR A 179 -18.05 17.93 1.98
CA THR A 179 -18.95 17.74 3.14
C THR A 179 -20.28 18.47 2.96
N ALA A 180 -20.29 19.71 2.45
CA ALA A 180 -21.53 20.42 2.15
C ALA A 180 -22.39 19.68 1.11
N GLY A 181 -21.75 19.03 0.13
CA GLY A 181 -22.43 18.16 -0.84
C GLY A 181 -23.03 16.91 -0.20
N VAL A 182 -22.27 16.24 0.68
CA VAL A 182 -22.77 15.10 1.48
C VAL A 182 -23.96 15.53 2.36
N ILE A 183 -23.89 16.68 3.02
CA ILE A 183 -24.98 17.24 3.83
C ILE A 183 -26.22 17.53 2.98
N LYS A 184 -26.04 18.09 1.78
CA LYS A 184 -27.14 18.34 0.83
C LYS A 184 -27.82 17.05 0.42
N TYR A 185 -27.03 16.02 0.11
CA TYR A 185 -27.54 14.67 -0.17
C TYR A 185 -28.29 14.09 1.04
N ALA A 186 -27.70 14.17 2.24
CA ALA A 186 -28.26 13.65 3.47
C ALA A 186 -29.63 14.27 3.80
N LYS A 187 -29.76 15.60 3.70
CA LYS A 187 -31.05 16.31 3.88
C LYS A 187 -32.11 15.86 2.88
N LYS A 188 -31.72 15.67 1.62
CA LYS A 188 -32.64 15.22 0.56
C LYS A 188 -33.18 13.81 0.82
N HIS A 189 -32.40 12.95 1.49
CA HIS A 189 -32.74 11.55 1.74
C HIS A 189 -33.15 11.26 3.19
N GLY A 190 -33.29 12.29 4.03
CA GLY A 190 -33.69 12.11 5.43
C GLY A 190 -32.65 11.39 6.29
N LEU A 191 -31.36 11.54 5.98
CA LEU A 191 -30.27 10.98 6.78
C LEU A 191 -29.88 11.97 7.88
N HIS A 192 -29.79 11.50 9.12
CA HIS A 192 -29.67 12.33 10.33
C HIS A 192 -28.43 12.04 11.16
N LYS A 193 -27.84 10.86 11.08
CA LYS A 193 -26.75 10.44 11.95
C LYS A 193 -25.47 10.22 11.15
N VAL A 194 -24.36 10.76 11.63
CA VAL A 194 -23.05 10.60 11.00
C VAL A 194 -22.00 10.23 12.04
N ALA A 195 -21.21 9.19 11.77
CA ALA A 195 -20.02 8.85 12.53
C ALA A 195 -18.77 9.42 11.82
N ILE A 196 -17.88 10.06 12.57
CA ILE A 196 -16.70 10.74 12.05
C ILE A 196 -15.47 10.27 12.84
N GLY A 197 -14.44 9.84 12.14
CA GLY A 197 -13.13 9.47 12.69
C GLY A 197 -11.98 9.99 11.85
N TYR A 198 -10.75 9.69 12.28
CA TYR A 198 -9.52 10.08 11.60
C TYR A 198 -8.40 9.08 11.91
N ASP A 199 -7.46 8.94 10.99
CA ASP A 199 -6.21 8.20 11.21
C ASP A 199 -5.10 9.12 11.76
N SER A 200 -3.84 8.68 11.73
CA SER A 200 -2.71 9.45 12.23
C SER A 200 -2.24 10.60 11.33
N ARG A 201 -2.81 10.78 10.13
CA ARG A 201 -2.31 11.76 9.15
C ARG A 201 -2.39 13.18 9.67
N ILE A 202 -1.51 14.01 9.11
CA ILE A 202 -1.38 15.41 9.51
C ILE A 202 -2.74 16.11 9.46
N ASN A 203 -3.06 16.78 10.57
CA ASN A 203 -4.33 17.48 10.81
C ASN A 203 -5.58 16.60 10.76
N GLY A 204 -5.48 15.26 10.79
CA GLY A 204 -6.63 14.34 10.74
C GLY A 204 -7.73 14.71 11.74
N LYS A 205 -7.37 14.89 13.01
CA LYS A 205 -8.28 15.38 14.06
C LYS A 205 -8.92 16.72 13.71
N LYS A 206 -8.13 17.72 13.33
CA LYS A 206 -8.63 19.08 13.02
C LYS A 206 -9.59 19.05 11.82
N PHE A 207 -9.30 18.24 10.81
CA PHE A 207 -10.20 18.04 9.67
C PHE A 207 -11.51 17.35 10.07
N ALA A 208 -11.45 16.30 10.90
CA ALA A 208 -12.65 15.64 11.42
C ALA A 208 -13.54 16.61 12.23
N GLU A 209 -12.93 17.45 13.08
CA GLU A 209 -13.62 18.50 13.83
C GLU A 209 -14.28 19.55 12.90
N MET A 210 -13.60 19.96 11.83
CA MET A 210 -14.17 20.89 10.84
C MET A 210 -15.39 20.28 10.11
N ILE A 211 -15.35 18.99 9.80
CA ILE A 211 -16.48 18.27 9.19
C ILE A 211 -17.65 18.20 10.20
N ALA A 212 -17.38 17.87 11.46
CA ALA A 212 -18.38 17.87 12.53
C ALA A 212 -19.07 19.24 12.68
N GLN A 213 -18.29 20.33 12.72
CA GLN A 213 -18.79 21.71 12.73
C GLN A 213 -19.68 22.01 11.52
N SER A 214 -19.40 21.41 10.36
CA SER A 214 -20.20 21.60 9.16
C SER A 214 -21.57 20.93 9.24
N PHE A 215 -21.65 19.70 9.76
CA PHE A 215 -22.91 19.02 10.03
C PHE A 215 -23.74 19.76 11.09
N ILE A 216 -23.11 20.17 12.19
CA ILE A 216 -23.77 20.91 13.27
C ILE A 216 -24.29 22.26 12.75
N GLY A 217 -23.46 23.04 12.06
CA GLY A 217 -23.84 24.34 11.48
C GLY A 217 -24.88 24.26 10.37
N SER A 218 -25.02 23.09 9.76
CA SER A 218 -26.04 22.81 8.75
C SER A 218 -27.37 22.33 9.32
N SER A 219 -27.46 22.06 10.62
CA SER A 219 -28.70 21.64 11.26
C SER A 219 -29.74 22.77 11.27
N THR A 220 -31.01 22.41 11.15
CA THR A 220 -32.16 23.31 11.15
C THR A 220 -33.30 22.70 11.96
N LYS A 221 -34.34 23.49 12.25
CA LYS A 221 -35.56 22.96 12.92
C LYS A 221 -36.24 21.81 12.17
N LYS A 222 -36.07 21.72 10.84
CA LYS A 222 -36.68 20.66 10.00
C LYS A 222 -35.78 19.45 9.81
N HIS A 223 -34.47 19.60 10.02
CA HIS A 223 -33.48 18.55 9.80
C HIS A 223 -32.29 18.83 10.70
N SER A 224 -32.14 18.05 11.77
CA SER A 224 -30.99 18.11 12.67
C SER A 224 -30.09 16.90 12.43
N PHE A 225 -28.78 17.11 12.57
CA PHE A 225 -27.80 16.04 12.54
C PHE A 225 -27.35 15.68 13.97
N THR A 226 -27.13 14.39 14.20
CA THR A 226 -26.36 13.88 15.32
C THR A 226 -25.01 13.43 14.79
N VAL A 227 -23.95 14.02 15.32
CA VAL A 227 -22.56 13.70 15.01
C VAL A 227 -22.00 12.82 16.12
N TYR A 228 -21.51 11.64 15.76
CA TYR A 228 -20.69 10.79 16.60
C TYR A 228 -19.23 10.99 16.19
N LEU A 229 -18.39 11.50 17.09
CA LEU A 229 -16.99 11.83 16.80
C LEU A 229 -16.07 10.97 17.66
N PHE A 230 -15.06 10.34 17.06
CA PHE A 230 -14.02 9.65 17.82
C PHE A 230 -13.12 10.64 18.58
N ASP A 231 -12.83 10.33 19.84
CA ASP A 231 -11.98 11.17 20.71
C ASP A 231 -10.47 10.93 20.51
N GLU A 232 -10.11 9.89 19.79
CA GLU A 232 -8.75 9.60 19.35
C GLU A 232 -8.71 9.05 17.91
N ALA A 233 -7.49 8.89 17.36
CA ALA A 233 -7.33 8.27 16.05
C ALA A 233 -7.87 6.83 16.11
N SER A 234 -8.77 6.48 15.19
CA SER A 234 -9.48 5.21 15.22
C SER A 234 -9.25 4.41 13.95
N PRO A 235 -9.06 3.08 14.05
CA PRO A 235 -9.09 2.20 12.89
C PRO A 235 -10.35 2.42 12.05
N PHE A 236 -10.20 2.48 10.73
CA PHE A 236 -11.35 2.49 9.81
C PHE A 236 -12.36 1.37 10.09
N PRO A 237 -11.92 0.12 10.38
CA PRO A 237 -12.84 -0.97 10.65
C PRO A 237 -13.68 -0.76 11.91
N GLU A 238 -13.13 -0.07 12.92
CA GLU A 238 -13.88 0.25 14.14
C GLU A 238 -14.96 1.31 13.86
N LEU A 239 -14.66 2.31 13.03
CA LEU A 239 -15.68 3.24 12.53
C LEU A 239 -16.76 2.52 11.72
N SER A 240 -16.35 1.63 10.81
CA SER A 240 -17.27 0.81 10.00
C SER A 240 -18.19 -0.04 10.87
N PHE A 241 -17.62 -0.76 11.84
CA PHE A 241 -18.37 -1.53 12.82
C PHE A 241 -19.32 -0.63 13.62
N GLY A 242 -18.82 0.48 14.14
CA GLY A 242 -19.56 1.43 14.95
C GLY A 242 -20.84 1.93 14.28
N ILE A 243 -20.81 2.20 12.98
CA ILE A 243 -22.00 2.62 12.21
C ILE A 243 -23.12 1.59 12.30
N THR A 244 -22.78 0.31 12.35
CA THR A 244 -23.72 -0.82 12.32
C THR A 244 -24.28 -1.18 13.70
N THR A 245 -23.75 -0.62 14.79
CA THR A 245 -24.22 -0.94 16.13
C THR A 245 -25.54 -0.26 16.45
N LYS A 246 -26.29 -0.78 17.42
CA LYS A 246 -27.59 -0.20 17.83
C LYS A 246 -27.41 1.12 18.59
N GLU A 247 -26.28 1.27 19.28
CA GLU A 247 -25.90 2.43 20.08
C GLU A 247 -25.69 3.67 19.21
N VAL A 248 -25.07 3.48 18.04
CA VAL A 248 -24.77 4.56 17.08
C VAL A 248 -25.82 4.59 15.98
N GLY A 249 -25.94 3.48 15.23
CA GLY A 249 -26.87 3.30 14.11
C GLY A 249 -26.82 4.48 13.14
N ALA A 250 -25.62 4.79 12.64
CA ALA A 250 -25.39 5.97 11.81
C ALA A 250 -25.84 5.74 10.36
N ASP A 251 -26.26 6.80 9.68
CA ASP A 251 -26.64 6.73 8.27
C ASP A 251 -25.40 6.81 7.34
N LEU A 252 -24.33 7.44 7.84
CA LEU A 252 -23.09 7.72 7.13
C LEU A 252 -21.90 7.57 8.07
N GLY A 253 -20.80 7.05 7.55
CA GLY A 253 -19.47 7.11 8.18
C GLY A 253 -18.52 7.98 7.38
N ILE A 254 -17.68 8.77 8.04
CA ILE A 254 -16.63 9.56 7.41
C ILE A 254 -15.32 9.34 8.15
N LEU A 255 -14.26 8.94 7.45
CA LEU A 255 -12.91 8.83 8.00
C LEU A 255 -11.94 9.75 7.26
N ILE A 256 -11.19 10.59 7.99
CA ILE A 256 -10.04 11.28 7.40
C ILE A 256 -8.86 10.33 7.33
N SER A 257 -8.51 9.90 6.12
CA SER A 257 -7.46 8.92 5.87
C SER A 257 -7.15 8.80 4.37
N ALA A 258 -5.88 8.56 4.04
CA ALA A 258 -5.44 8.01 2.76
C ALA A 258 -4.78 6.62 2.88
N SER A 259 -5.08 5.85 3.93
CA SER A 259 -4.62 4.46 4.12
C SER A 259 -3.09 4.40 4.06
N HIS A 260 -2.50 3.58 3.21
CA HIS A 260 -1.07 3.38 3.02
C HIS A 260 -0.37 4.42 2.12
N ASN A 261 -1.06 5.44 1.58
CA ASN A 261 -0.39 6.45 0.75
C ASN A 261 0.75 7.17 1.52
N PRO A 262 1.75 7.78 0.86
CA PRO A 262 2.84 8.48 1.55
C PRO A 262 2.34 9.62 2.46
N SER A 263 3.22 10.16 3.31
CA SER A 263 2.88 11.17 4.33
C SER A 263 2.30 12.46 3.76
N ASN A 264 2.66 12.81 2.53
CA ASN A 264 2.14 13.99 1.83
C ASN A 264 0.74 13.83 1.26
N TYR A 265 0.11 12.67 1.39
CA TYR A 265 -1.28 12.44 1.02
C TYR A 265 -2.22 12.55 2.23
N ASN A 266 -3.48 12.86 1.97
CA ASN A 266 -4.56 12.67 2.92
C ASN A 266 -5.84 12.30 2.16
N GLY A 267 -6.96 12.14 2.85
CA GLY A 267 -8.20 11.73 2.19
C GLY A 267 -9.43 11.85 3.08
N TYR A 268 -10.57 11.62 2.46
CA TYR A 268 -11.89 11.63 3.04
C TYR A 268 -12.57 10.37 2.55
N LYS A 269 -12.68 9.36 3.42
CA LYS A 269 -13.42 8.13 3.15
C LYS A 269 -14.88 8.29 3.58
N ILE A 270 -15.81 7.71 2.84
CA ILE A 270 -17.24 7.70 3.20
C ILE A 270 -17.86 6.31 3.03
N THR A 271 -18.68 5.92 3.99
CA THR A 271 -19.43 4.66 4.03
C THR A 271 -20.92 4.92 4.23
N ASP A 272 -21.74 3.92 3.88
CA ASP A 272 -23.18 3.96 4.13
C ASP A 272 -23.55 3.31 5.47
N HIS A 273 -24.85 3.31 5.81
CA HIS A 273 -25.41 2.69 7.02
C HIS A 273 -25.06 1.21 7.24
N THR A 274 -24.54 0.50 6.25
CA THR A 274 -24.11 -0.91 6.39
C THR A 274 -22.65 -1.06 6.83
N GLY A 275 -21.93 0.06 7.00
CA GLY A 275 -20.49 0.10 7.23
C GLY A 275 -19.66 -0.08 5.96
N ALA A 276 -20.26 -0.53 4.86
CA ALA A 276 -19.57 -0.71 3.58
C ALA A 276 -19.32 0.62 2.84
N GLN A 277 -18.38 0.60 1.89
CA GLN A 277 -18.21 1.68 0.91
C GLN A 277 -19.52 1.95 0.16
N LEU A 278 -19.68 3.19 -0.32
CA LEU A 278 -20.91 3.63 -0.99
C LEU A 278 -21.25 2.79 -2.23
N SER A 279 -22.51 2.36 -2.30
CA SER A 279 -23.07 1.81 -3.55
C SER A 279 -22.94 2.80 -4.71
N GLY A 280 -22.88 2.28 -5.95
CA GLY A 280 -22.79 3.11 -7.16
C GLY A 280 -23.86 4.21 -7.26
N LYS A 281 -25.11 3.89 -6.88
CA LYS A 281 -26.25 4.83 -6.88
C LYS A 281 -26.08 5.95 -5.87
N MET A 282 -25.71 5.62 -4.63
CA MET A 282 -25.54 6.61 -3.56
C MET A 282 -24.35 7.53 -3.85
N ARG A 283 -23.23 6.96 -4.32
CA ARG A 283 -22.06 7.70 -4.79
C ARG A 283 -22.44 8.70 -5.89
N LYS A 284 -23.14 8.27 -6.94
CA LYS A 284 -23.59 9.18 -8.01
C LYS A 284 -24.45 10.32 -7.44
N GLY A 285 -25.40 10.01 -6.57
CA GLY A 285 -26.24 11.04 -5.94
C GLY A 285 -25.47 12.04 -5.08
N ILE A 286 -24.40 11.62 -4.40
CA ILE A 286 -23.50 12.51 -3.64
C ILE A 286 -22.67 13.37 -4.60
N VAL A 287 -22.11 12.79 -5.66
CA VAL A 287 -21.36 13.54 -6.69
C VAL A 287 -22.25 14.59 -7.37
N ASP A 288 -23.49 14.24 -7.73
CA ASP A 288 -24.48 15.17 -8.28
C ASP A 288 -24.85 16.28 -7.28
N ALA A 289 -24.82 16.00 -5.97
CA ALA A 289 -25.02 17.03 -4.96
C ALA A 289 -23.80 17.96 -4.87
N ILE A 290 -22.58 17.40 -4.85
CA ILE A 290 -21.31 18.13 -4.78
C ILE A 290 -21.14 19.07 -5.98
N SER A 291 -21.50 18.66 -7.20
CA SER A 291 -21.34 19.48 -8.42
C SER A 291 -22.16 20.78 -8.41
N THR A 292 -23.09 20.92 -7.46
CA THR A 292 -23.95 22.10 -7.30
C THR A 292 -23.60 22.93 -6.07
N ILE A 293 -22.56 22.55 -5.32
CA ILE A 293 -22.11 23.26 -4.12
C ILE A 293 -21.17 24.39 -4.51
N THR A 294 -21.35 25.52 -3.85
CA THR A 294 -20.44 26.66 -3.88
C THR A 294 -19.86 26.90 -2.47
N PRO A 295 -18.78 27.69 -2.33
CA PRO A 295 -18.27 28.07 -1.01
C PRO A 295 -19.33 28.70 -0.09
N LEU A 296 -20.35 29.36 -0.63
CA LEU A 296 -21.44 29.98 0.14
C LEU A 296 -22.33 28.95 0.86
N ASP A 297 -22.36 27.69 0.41
CA ASP A 297 -23.12 26.63 1.05
C ASP A 297 -22.44 26.09 2.31
N ILE A 298 -21.17 26.42 2.53
CA ILE A 298 -20.40 26.01 3.72
C ILE A 298 -20.88 26.78 4.94
N LYS A 299 -21.54 26.04 5.84
CA LYS A 299 -21.96 26.49 7.17
C LYS A 299 -21.09 25.82 8.20
N LEU A 300 -20.51 26.59 9.10
CA LEU A 300 -19.74 26.10 10.24
C LEU A 300 -20.36 26.66 11.50
N LYS A 301 -20.38 25.84 12.55
CA LYS A 301 -20.78 26.25 13.90
C LYS A 301 -19.83 25.57 14.89
N PRO A 302 -19.28 26.30 15.89
CA PRO A 302 -18.44 25.71 16.92
C PRO A 302 -19.11 24.50 17.57
N MET A 303 -18.33 23.46 17.88
CA MET A 303 -18.87 22.22 18.45
C MET A 303 -19.41 22.43 19.87
N GLU A 304 -18.85 23.39 20.61
CA GLU A 304 -19.28 23.81 21.94
C GLU A 304 -20.69 24.44 21.94
N GLU A 305 -21.17 24.88 20.78
CA GLU A 305 -22.52 25.41 20.60
C GLU A 305 -23.51 24.34 20.10
N ALA A 306 -23.10 23.07 20.03
CA ALA A 306 -23.99 21.96 19.72
C ALA A 306 -25.16 21.90 20.72
N THR A 307 -26.39 21.80 20.22
CA THR A 307 -27.55 21.61 21.10
C THR A 307 -27.63 20.16 21.56
N GLU A 308 -28.49 19.90 22.55
CA GLU A 308 -28.72 18.55 23.10
C GLU A 308 -28.90 17.50 22.00
N GLY A 309 -28.12 16.42 22.07
CA GLY A 309 -28.14 15.31 21.10
C GLY A 309 -27.44 15.55 19.75
N GLN A 310 -26.86 16.73 19.48
CA GLN A 310 -26.16 16.99 18.22
C GLN A 310 -24.71 16.46 18.19
N LEU A 311 -24.05 16.36 19.34
CA LEU A 311 -22.68 15.86 19.45
C LEU A 311 -22.62 14.74 20.47
N ARG A 312 -22.02 13.61 20.07
CA ARG A 312 -21.73 12.44 20.88
C ARG A 312 -20.31 11.99 20.58
N TRP A 313 -19.68 11.35 21.55
CA TRP A 313 -18.30 10.89 21.46
C TRP A 313 -18.23 9.37 21.43
N LEU A 314 -17.29 8.86 20.65
CA LEU A 314 -16.92 7.46 20.58
C LEU A 314 -15.50 7.32 21.12
N GLY A 315 -15.27 6.35 22.00
CA GLY A 315 -13.96 6.13 22.61
C GLY A 315 -13.89 4.80 23.35
N GLY A 316 -13.03 4.73 24.38
CA GLY A 316 -12.82 3.54 25.20
C GLY A 316 -13.69 3.40 26.44
N LYS A 317 -13.32 2.49 27.34
CA LYS A 317 -14.00 2.25 28.64
C LYS A 317 -14.16 3.50 29.51
N ALA A 318 -13.27 4.48 29.34
CA ALA A 318 -13.34 5.76 30.02
C ALA A 318 -12.90 6.89 29.07
N PRO A 319 -13.46 8.09 29.21
CA PRO A 319 -12.99 9.26 28.50
C PRO A 319 -11.50 9.55 28.77
N ILE A 320 -10.79 10.01 27.75
CA ILE A 320 -9.39 10.43 27.82
C ILE A 320 -9.27 11.62 28.78
N ALA A 321 -8.41 11.46 29.79
CA ALA A 321 -8.17 12.50 30.78
C ALA A 321 -7.62 13.79 30.12
N LYS A 322 -8.16 14.95 30.50
CA LYS A 322 -7.80 16.28 29.98
C LYS A 322 -8.10 16.48 28.48
N TYR A 323 -8.86 15.59 27.85
CA TYR A 323 -9.38 15.83 26.51
C TYR A 323 -10.53 16.84 26.56
N ASP A 324 -10.57 17.75 25.59
CA ASP A 324 -11.64 18.73 25.46
C ASP A 324 -12.82 18.12 24.69
N TYR A 325 -13.83 17.68 25.44
CA TYR A 325 -15.08 17.11 24.92
C TYR A 325 -16.13 18.16 24.54
N LYS A 326 -15.71 19.42 24.33
CA LYS A 326 -16.52 20.45 23.69
C LYS A 326 -17.82 20.75 24.45
N GLY A 327 -17.72 20.79 25.78
CA GLY A 327 -18.83 21.13 26.67
C GLY A 327 -19.84 20.01 26.92
N VAL A 328 -19.59 18.80 26.42
CA VAL A 328 -20.44 17.62 26.62
C VAL A 328 -20.10 16.91 27.94
N ASP A 329 -21.10 16.49 28.72
CA ASP A 329 -20.89 15.67 29.92
C ASP A 329 -20.67 14.20 29.55
N VAL A 330 -19.42 13.85 29.25
CA VAL A 330 -18.99 12.49 28.87
C VAL A 330 -19.07 11.45 29.98
N ARG A 331 -19.50 11.83 31.19
CA ARG A 331 -19.86 10.85 32.24
C ARG A 331 -21.26 10.26 32.00
N ASN A 332 -22.07 10.89 31.16
CA ASN A 332 -23.36 10.36 30.74
C ASN A 332 -23.15 9.43 29.51
N PRO A 333 -23.53 8.14 29.59
CA PRO A 333 -23.37 7.19 28.49
C PRO A 333 -24.19 7.52 27.23
N GLU A 334 -25.16 8.44 27.30
CA GLU A 334 -25.85 8.95 26.11
C GLU A 334 -24.93 9.79 25.21
N TYR A 335 -23.87 10.35 25.78
CA TYR A 335 -22.93 11.26 25.13
C TYR A 335 -21.56 10.65 24.87
N PHE A 336 -21.26 9.50 25.48
CA PHE A 336 -19.98 8.82 25.34
C PHE A 336 -20.20 7.32 25.25
N ILE A 337 -19.88 6.73 24.10
CA ILE A 337 -20.08 5.30 23.81
C ILE A 337 -18.71 4.61 23.78
N ASP A 338 -18.59 3.54 24.56
CA ASP A 338 -17.39 2.67 24.59
C ASP A 338 -17.36 1.78 23.34
N MET A 339 -16.99 2.38 22.21
CA MET A 339 -16.90 1.70 20.93
C MET A 339 -15.77 0.67 20.92
N HIS A 340 -14.67 0.96 21.61
CA HIS A 340 -13.51 0.06 21.68
C HIS A 340 -13.88 -1.31 22.24
N THR A 341 -14.61 -1.35 23.35
CA THR A 341 -15.04 -2.63 23.94
C THR A 341 -16.07 -3.33 23.05
N LEU A 342 -16.98 -2.59 22.39
CA LEU A 342 -17.95 -3.18 21.47
C LEU A 342 -17.25 -3.88 20.28
N HIS A 343 -16.21 -3.26 19.71
CA HIS A 343 -15.42 -3.85 18.62
C HIS A 343 -14.63 -5.07 19.10
N VAL A 344 -14.02 -5.02 20.30
CA VAL A 344 -13.34 -6.18 20.91
C VAL A 344 -14.27 -7.37 21.04
N ASN A 345 -15.44 -7.16 21.66
CA ASN A 345 -16.44 -8.21 21.83
C ASN A 345 -16.95 -8.80 20.51
N GLN A 346 -16.91 -8.01 19.41
CA GLN A 346 -17.25 -8.51 18.09
C GLN A 346 -16.15 -9.42 17.53
N VAL A 347 -14.89 -9.01 17.62
CA VAL A 347 -13.74 -9.79 17.13
C VAL A 347 -13.61 -11.13 17.88
N GLU A 348 -13.82 -11.14 19.20
CA GLU A 348 -13.72 -12.35 20.04
C GLU A 348 -14.65 -13.49 19.58
N LYS A 349 -15.80 -13.18 18.96
CA LYS A 349 -16.74 -14.19 18.44
C LYS A 349 -16.16 -15.05 17.33
N PHE A 350 -15.07 -14.61 16.69
CA PHE A 350 -14.46 -15.29 15.54
C PHE A 350 -13.27 -16.17 15.90
N ILE A 351 -12.85 -16.16 17.17
CA ILE A 351 -11.85 -17.10 17.67
C ILE A 351 -12.49 -18.49 17.71
N ILE A 352 -11.98 -19.41 16.88
CA ILE A 352 -12.56 -20.74 16.75
C ILE A 352 -11.99 -21.71 17.77
N ASP A 353 -10.79 -21.42 18.28
CA ASP A 353 -10.11 -22.25 19.27
C ASP A 353 -9.58 -21.43 20.46
N GLY A 354 -10.50 -20.95 21.29
CA GLY A 354 -10.16 -20.21 22.50
C GLY A 354 -9.36 -21.01 23.53
N GLU A 355 -9.47 -22.35 23.53
CA GLU A 355 -8.70 -23.21 24.45
C GLU A 355 -7.22 -23.23 24.05
N THR A 356 -6.92 -23.46 22.77
CA THR A 356 -5.54 -23.39 22.26
C THR A 356 -4.96 -21.98 22.41
N VAL A 357 -5.73 -20.92 22.13
CA VAL A 357 -5.25 -19.55 22.34
C VAL A 357 -4.92 -19.29 23.80
N LYS A 358 -5.73 -19.78 24.74
CA LYS A 358 -5.48 -19.60 26.17
C LYS A 358 -4.23 -20.36 26.65
N GLU A 359 -3.99 -21.55 26.11
CA GLU A 359 -2.84 -22.39 26.49
C GLU A 359 -1.54 -21.92 25.81
N PHE A 360 -1.57 -21.74 24.49
CA PHE A 360 -0.37 -21.48 23.68
C PHE A 360 -0.19 -20.01 23.31
N GLY A 361 -1.24 -19.19 23.35
CA GLY A 361 -1.18 -17.75 23.03
C GLY A 361 -0.10 -16.99 23.82
N PRO A 362 0.10 -17.25 25.13
CA PRO A 362 1.19 -16.64 25.89
C PRO A 362 2.60 -17.08 25.48
N GLU A 363 2.73 -18.20 24.75
CA GLU A 363 4.01 -18.69 24.21
C GLU A 363 4.31 -18.15 22.80
N VAL A 364 3.32 -17.56 22.12
CA VAL A 364 3.52 -16.93 20.81
C VAL A 364 4.27 -15.60 20.98
N SER A 365 5.49 -15.50 20.45
CA SER A 365 6.23 -14.25 20.40
C SER A 365 5.78 -13.40 19.22
N ILE A 366 5.15 -12.26 19.49
CA ILE A 366 4.53 -11.38 18.48
C ILE A 366 5.26 -10.05 18.46
N GLY A 367 5.76 -9.65 17.29
CA GLY A 367 6.20 -8.28 17.00
C GLY A 367 5.04 -7.49 16.38
N PHE A 368 4.93 -6.20 16.67
CA PHE A 368 3.86 -5.39 16.10
C PHE A 368 4.33 -4.00 15.66
N SER A 369 3.86 -3.56 14.49
CA SER A 369 4.04 -2.21 13.97
C SER A 369 2.70 -1.67 13.46
N ALA A 370 2.29 -0.51 13.98
CA ALA A 370 1.18 0.23 13.40
C ALA A 370 1.62 1.18 12.26
N TYR A 371 2.93 1.24 11.97
CA TYR A 371 3.55 2.24 11.10
C TYR A 371 3.07 3.67 11.41
N ASN A 372 3.08 4.01 12.70
CA ASN A 372 2.60 5.27 13.27
C ASN A 372 1.11 5.54 13.00
N GLY A 373 0.32 4.48 12.81
CA GLY A 373 -1.11 4.47 12.47
C GLY A 373 -2.08 4.24 13.63
N ALA A 374 -3.38 4.27 13.32
CA ALA A 374 -4.48 4.11 14.27
C ALA A 374 -4.63 2.67 14.83
N GLY A 375 -3.98 1.68 14.20
CA GLY A 375 -3.89 0.32 14.75
C GLY A 375 -3.08 0.21 16.04
N ASN A 376 -2.34 1.28 16.41
CA ASN A 376 -1.39 1.26 17.51
C ASN A 376 -1.99 0.80 18.84
N LYS A 377 -3.13 1.35 19.27
CA LYS A 377 -3.76 0.90 20.53
C LYS A 377 -4.66 -0.31 20.34
N ALA A 378 -5.36 -0.38 19.21
CA ALA A 378 -6.38 -1.39 18.97
C ALA A 378 -5.81 -2.81 18.92
N VAL A 379 -4.75 -3.06 18.14
CA VAL A 379 -4.20 -4.41 17.95
C VAL A 379 -3.57 -4.96 19.24
N PRO A 380 -2.66 -4.25 19.95
CA PRO A 380 -2.08 -4.77 21.19
C PRO A 380 -3.12 -4.99 22.28
N ARG A 381 -4.16 -4.13 22.35
CA ARG A 381 -5.29 -4.32 23.26
C ARG A 381 -6.05 -5.60 22.94
N LEU A 382 -6.43 -5.80 21.68
CA LEU A 382 -7.16 -6.99 21.22
C LEU A 382 -6.38 -8.28 21.44
N LEU A 383 -5.10 -8.34 21.05
CA LEU A 383 -4.25 -9.50 21.28
C LEU A 383 -4.18 -9.85 22.77
N LYS A 384 -4.07 -8.84 23.63
CA LYS A 384 -4.08 -9.02 25.08
C LYS A 384 -5.41 -9.57 25.60
N GLU A 385 -6.53 -8.99 25.18
CA GLU A 385 -7.87 -9.38 25.66
C GLU A 385 -8.27 -10.79 25.17
N VAL A 386 -7.85 -11.17 23.95
CA VAL A 386 -8.10 -12.50 23.36
C VAL A 386 -7.29 -13.64 24.00
N GLY A 387 -6.14 -13.34 24.63
CA GLY A 387 -5.37 -14.34 25.39
C GLY A 387 -3.89 -14.46 25.03
N PHE A 388 -3.34 -13.59 24.17
CA PHE A 388 -1.91 -13.59 23.81
C PHE A 388 -1.04 -12.92 24.87
N THR A 389 -1.43 -12.94 26.15
CA THR A 389 -0.59 -12.46 27.26
C THR A 389 -0.88 -13.28 28.51
N ASN A 390 0.13 -13.45 29.38
CA ASN A 390 0.00 -14.24 30.60
C ASN A 390 -0.84 -13.62 31.73
N GLY A 391 -1.45 -12.43 31.55
CA GLY A 391 -2.32 -11.80 32.56
C GLY A 391 -1.68 -11.43 33.91
N GLU A 392 -0.50 -11.97 34.23
CA GLU A 392 0.25 -11.72 35.46
C GLU A 392 1.04 -10.41 35.39
N VAL A 393 0.89 -9.59 36.42
CA VAL A 393 1.67 -8.36 36.60
C VAL A 393 3.14 -8.74 36.82
N GLY A 394 4.01 -8.39 35.87
CA GLY A 394 5.47 -8.63 35.96
C GLY A 394 6.02 -9.73 35.06
N VAL A 395 5.17 -10.46 34.33
CA VAL A 395 5.62 -11.38 33.27
C VAL A 395 5.86 -10.60 31.97
N LYS A 396 6.96 -10.91 31.26
CA LYS A 396 7.31 -10.24 30.00
C LYS A 396 6.15 -10.37 29.01
N ASN A 397 5.65 -9.23 28.51
CA ASN A 397 4.66 -9.18 27.43
C ASN A 397 5.26 -9.88 26.20
N ASN A 398 4.60 -10.93 25.70
CA ASN A 398 5.00 -11.64 24.50
C ASN A 398 4.63 -10.88 23.22
N VAL A 399 3.69 -9.93 23.31
CA VAL A 399 3.45 -8.90 22.29
C VAL A 399 4.44 -7.74 22.48
N LYS A 400 5.21 -7.43 21.43
CA LYS A 400 6.29 -6.43 21.42
C LYS A 400 6.03 -5.39 20.33
N PRO A 401 5.25 -4.35 20.63
CA PRO A 401 5.09 -3.20 19.72
C PRO A 401 6.42 -2.48 19.54
N ILE A 402 6.77 -2.09 18.32
CA ILE A 402 7.99 -1.33 18.02
C ILE A 402 7.72 0.14 18.31
N THR A 403 8.37 0.71 19.33
CA THR A 403 8.02 2.01 19.93
C THR A 403 7.98 3.13 18.89
N ASP A 404 9.02 3.26 18.07
CA ASP A 404 9.13 4.32 17.06
C ASP A 404 8.15 4.15 15.88
N LEU A 405 7.54 2.97 15.72
CA LEU A 405 6.49 2.70 14.73
C LEU A 405 5.08 2.65 15.37
N GLN A 406 4.97 3.02 16.64
CA GLN A 406 3.75 2.89 17.44
C GLN A 406 3.11 4.24 17.77
N GLU A 407 3.91 5.28 18.02
CA GLU A 407 3.38 6.62 18.30
C GLU A 407 2.72 7.22 17.06
N LEU A 408 1.59 7.92 17.23
CA LEU A 408 0.89 8.55 16.11
C LEU A 408 1.73 9.70 15.55
N ASP A 409 2.21 9.56 14.31
CA ASP A 409 2.91 10.61 13.58
C ASP A 409 2.61 10.49 12.09
N GLY A 410 1.76 11.40 11.59
CA GLY A 410 1.35 11.44 10.19
C GLY A 410 2.44 11.82 9.19
N ARG A 411 3.66 12.13 9.65
CA ARG A 411 4.85 12.28 8.80
C ARG A 411 5.48 10.93 8.46
N PHE A 412 5.15 9.88 9.23
CA PHE A 412 5.72 8.54 9.14
C PHE A 412 7.26 8.56 9.16
N PRO A 413 7.91 8.96 10.28
CA PRO A 413 9.33 9.31 10.32
C PRO A 413 10.30 8.22 9.83
N ALA A 414 9.91 6.95 9.92
CA ALA A 414 10.68 5.84 9.41
C ALA A 414 10.75 5.81 7.87
N PHE A 415 9.83 6.48 7.16
CA PHE A 415 9.65 6.42 5.71
C PHE A 415 10.17 7.69 5.02
N LYS A 416 10.87 7.50 3.89
CA LYS A 416 11.33 8.63 3.06
C LYS A 416 10.19 9.19 2.22
N TRP A 417 10.40 10.38 1.64
CA TRP A 417 9.44 10.98 0.70
C TRP A 417 9.02 9.99 -0.40
N GLY A 418 7.72 9.81 -0.58
CA GLY A 418 7.14 8.88 -1.55
C GLY A 418 7.12 7.40 -1.13
N GLU A 419 7.81 7.00 -0.06
CA GLU A 419 7.65 5.67 0.55
C GLU A 419 6.30 5.56 1.27
N GLN A 420 5.77 4.33 1.32
CA GLN A 420 4.42 4.06 1.82
C GLN A 420 4.48 3.23 3.11
N PRO A 421 3.73 3.59 4.16
CA PRO A 421 3.51 2.74 5.34
C PRO A 421 2.52 1.60 5.03
N ASP A 422 2.78 0.83 3.97
CA ASP A 422 1.95 -0.31 3.55
C ASP A 422 2.50 -1.60 4.20
N PRO A 423 1.71 -2.36 4.99
CA PRO A 423 2.16 -3.61 5.57
C PRO A 423 2.45 -4.72 4.54
N GLY A 424 2.02 -4.54 3.29
CA GLY A 424 2.39 -5.40 2.16
C GLY A 424 3.65 -4.97 1.39
N ASP A 425 4.31 -3.87 1.79
CA ASP A 425 5.51 -3.35 1.11
C ASP A 425 6.81 -3.91 1.75
N PRO A 426 7.71 -4.51 0.95
CA PRO A 426 9.03 -4.96 1.42
C PRO A 426 9.87 -3.89 2.14
N ILE A 427 9.74 -2.60 1.79
CA ILE A 427 10.43 -1.49 2.46
C ILE A 427 9.91 -1.33 3.89
N ALA A 428 8.59 -1.36 4.08
CA ALA A 428 7.97 -1.26 5.40
C ALA A 428 8.34 -2.48 6.27
N ALA A 429 8.28 -3.68 5.67
CA ALA A 429 8.65 -4.91 6.35
C ALA A 429 10.11 -4.93 6.80
N LYS A 430 11.04 -4.47 5.94
CA LYS A 430 12.45 -4.34 6.29
C LYS A 430 12.65 -3.39 7.46
N LYS A 431 12.04 -2.19 7.43
CA LYS A 431 12.10 -1.22 8.54
C LYS A 431 11.58 -1.82 9.84
N ALA A 432 10.45 -2.53 9.80
CA ALA A 432 9.88 -3.18 10.98
C ALA A 432 10.83 -4.22 11.58
N VAL A 433 11.49 -5.04 10.76
CA VAL A 433 12.48 -6.03 11.24
C VAL A 433 13.72 -5.34 11.82
N GLU A 434 14.30 -4.37 11.11
CA GLU A 434 15.50 -3.65 11.56
C GLU A 434 15.23 -2.96 12.91
N MET A 435 14.14 -2.20 13.01
CA MET A 435 13.79 -1.48 14.23
C MET A 435 13.38 -2.43 15.37
N PHE A 436 12.77 -3.58 15.07
CA PHE A 436 12.51 -4.61 16.07
C PHE A 436 13.82 -5.19 16.64
N VAL A 437 14.79 -5.49 15.78
CA VAL A 437 16.11 -6.01 16.20
C VAL A 437 16.88 -4.95 16.98
N GLU A 438 16.81 -3.68 16.58
CA GLU A 438 17.42 -2.56 17.31
C GLU A 438 16.84 -2.39 18.72
N GLU A 439 15.51 -2.47 18.86
CA GLU A 439 14.82 -2.26 20.13
C GLU A 439 14.88 -3.48 21.07
N TYR A 440 14.70 -4.69 20.53
CA TYR A 440 14.53 -5.92 21.33
C TYR A 440 15.71 -6.89 21.24
N GLY A 441 16.66 -6.66 20.33
CA GLY A 441 17.84 -7.50 20.12
C GLY A 441 17.59 -8.72 19.24
N GLN A 442 18.68 -9.24 18.64
CA GLN A 442 18.64 -10.42 17.77
C GLN A 442 18.05 -11.66 18.46
N GLU A 443 18.32 -11.87 19.76
CA GLU A 443 17.77 -13.01 20.52
C GLU A 443 16.24 -12.99 20.57
N ALA A 444 15.62 -11.80 20.65
CA ALA A 444 14.17 -11.67 20.61
C ALA A 444 13.61 -11.96 19.22
N PHE A 445 14.35 -11.53 18.17
CA PHE A 445 13.98 -11.78 16.77
C PHE A 445 14.11 -13.26 16.39
N ASP A 446 15.13 -13.96 16.90
CA ASP A 446 15.32 -15.40 16.66
C ASP A 446 14.21 -16.26 17.29
N LYS A 447 13.54 -15.74 18.33
CA LYS A 447 12.39 -16.37 18.99
C LYS A 447 11.04 -15.87 18.45
N LEU A 448 11.04 -15.01 17.43
CA LEU A 448 9.84 -14.39 16.91
C LEU A 448 9.04 -15.38 16.06
N ASP A 449 7.76 -15.56 16.38
CA ASP A 449 6.87 -16.43 15.61
C ASP A 449 6.21 -15.68 14.46
N ILE A 450 5.86 -14.41 14.72
CA ILE A 450 5.17 -13.55 13.78
C ILE A 450 5.47 -12.08 14.10
N LEU A 451 5.72 -11.27 13.08
CA LEU A 451 5.66 -9.81 13.16
C LEU A 451 4.50 -9.32 12.31
N ILE A 452 3.62 -8.52 12.90
CA ILE A 452 2.40 -8.04 12.25
C ILE A 452 2.52 -6.53 12.01
N GLY A 453 2.18 -6.10 10.79
CA GLY A 453 2.04 -4.70 10.42
C GLY A 453 0.60 -4.34 10.03
N THR A 454 0.14 -3.14 10.40
CA THR A 454 -1.11 -2.55 9.88
C THR A 454 -0.84 -1.20 9.23
N ASP A 455 -1.59 -0.83 8.19
CA ASP A 455 -1.48 0.50 7.56
C ASP A 455 -2.08 1.61 8.46
N PRO A 456 -1.88 2.90 8.15
CA PRO A 456 -2.27 4.01 9.03
C PRO A 456 -3.72 4.04 9.51
N ASP A 457 -4.68 3.54 8.73
CA ASP A 457 -6.08 3.40 9.14
C ASP A 457 -6.49 1.96 9.47
N ALA A 458 -5.52 1.04 9.47
CA ALA A 458 -5.63 -0.35 9.89
C ALA A 458 -6.74 -1.15 9.21
N ASP A 459 -7.05 -0.83 7.95
CA ASP A 459 -7.91 -1.66 7.09
C ASP A 459 -7.14 -2.80 6.42
N ARG A 460 -5.80 -2.81 6.52
CA ARG A 460 -4.91 -3.88 6.02
C ARG A 460 -4.04 -4.48 7.10
N ALA A 461 -3.67 -5.74 6.88
CA ALA A 461 -2.66 -6.43 7.68
C ALA A 461 -1.67 -7.20 6.80
N GLY A 462 -0.40 -7.15 7.18
CA GLY A 462 0.70 -7.89 6.57
C GLY A 462 1.54 -8.55 7.65
N ILE A 463 2.15 -9.70 7.33
CA ILE A 463 2.88 -10.50 8.30
C ILE A 463 4.24 -10.92 7.78
N ILE A 464 5.20 -10.90 8.70
CA ILE A 464 6.56 -11.36 8.49
C ILE A 464 6.78 -12.57 9.38
N VAL A 465 7.34 -13.61 8.81
CA VAL A 465 7.62 -14.87 9.50
C VAL A 465 9.10 -15.22 9.32
N LYS A 466 9.68 -15.87 10.33
CA LYS A 466 11.03 -16.44 10.22
C LYS A 466 11.03 -17.58 9.21
N ILE A 467 12.11 -17.69 8.46
CA ILE A 467 12.35 -18.82 7.55
C ILE A 467 13.07 -19.92 8.34
N PRO A 468 12.68 -21.20 8.23
CA PRO A 468 13.40 -22.31 8.85
C PRO A 468 14.86 -22.34 8.46
N ASN A 469 15.77 -22.66 9.40
CA ASN A 469 17.22 -22.59 9.20
C ASN A 469 17.70 -23.31 7.93
N GLU A 470 17.12 -24.46 7.60
CA GLU A 470 17.42 -25.22 6.39
C GLU A 470 17.12 -24.49 5.07
N GLN A 471 16.20 -23.52 5.07
CA GLN A 471 15.80 -22.75 3.88
C GLN A 471 16.37 -21.32 3.87
N GLN A 472 17.01 -20.85 4.94
CA GLN A 472 17.49 -19.46 5.06
C GLN A 472 18.53 -19.08 4.02
N HIS A 473 19.38 -20.03 3.59
CA HIS A 473 20.38 -19.79 2.56
C HIS A 473 19.79 -19.40 1.19
N LEU A 474 18.50 -19.70 0.95
CA LEU A 474 17.78 -19.34 -0.27
C LEU A 474 16.90 -18.11 -0.07
N PHE A 475 16.15 -18.06 1.03
CA PHE A 475 15.08 -17.07 1.21
C PHE A 475 15.44 -15.94 2.18
N GLY A 476 16.60 -16.00 2.85
CA GLY A 476 17.00 -15.07 3.92
C GLY A 476 16.52 -15.52 5.30
N GLU A 477 16.70 -14.68 6.32
CA GLU A 477 16.29 -15.02 7.70
C GLU A 477 14.78 -14.93 7.95
N TYR A 478 14.08 -14.08 7.17
CA TYR A 478 12.65 -13.83 7.29
C TYR A 478 12.01 -13.60 5.91
N LYS A 479 10.70 -13.78 5.84
CA LYS A 479 9.90 -13.49 4.66
C LYS A 479 8.70 -12.63 5.02
N LEU A 480 8.51 -11.53 4.30
CA LEU A 480 7.20 -10.88 4.20
C LEU A 480 6.29 -11.80 3.38
N LEU A 481 5.26 -12.36 4.00
CA LEU A 481 4.29 -13.18 3.26
C LEU A 481 3.46 -12.26 2.36
N SER A 482 3.26 -12.69 1.12
CA SER A 482 2.30 -12.01 0.24
C SER A 482 0.90 -12.11 0.85
N ALA A 483 0.01 -11.15 0.58
CA ALA A 483 -1.39 -11.25 1.01
C ALA A 483 -2.04 -12.56 0.52
N ASN A 484 -1.70 -13.00 -0.69
CA ASN A 484 -2.11 -14.29 -1.25
C ASN A 484 -1.73 -15.47 -0.34
N ASP A 485 -0.48 -15.51 0.13
CA ASP A 485 0.03 -16.57 1.01
C ASP A 485 -0.62 -16.46 2.41
N ALA A 486 -0.74 -15.25 2.96
CA ALA A 486 -1.31 -15.01 4.28
C ALA A 486 -2.80 -15.42 4.35
N TRP A 487 -3.60 -15.07 3.34
CA TRP A 487 -5.01 -15.45 3.29
C TRP A 487 -5.22 -16.93 2.96
N THR A 488 -4.33 -17.51 2.16
CA THR A 488 -4.31 -18.97 1.92
C THR A 488 -4.05 -19.73 3.22
N LEU A 489 -3.04 -19.30 3.99
CA LEU A 489 -2.71 -19.87 5.29
C LEU A 489 -3.86 -19.71 6.29
N LEU A 490 -4.44 -18.50 6.37
CA LEU A 490 -5.51 -18.20 7.33
C LEU A 490 -6.76 -19.03 7.07
N LEU A 491 -7.23 -19.09 5.82
CA LEU A 491 -8.44 -19.84 5.47
C LEU A 491 -8.22 -21.35 5.61
N TRP A 492 -7.05 -21.85 5.20
CA TRP A 492 -6.67 -23.25 5.44
C TRP A 492 -6.70 -23.58 6.93
N TYR A 493 -6.06 -22.75 7.77
CA TYR A 493 -6.03 -22.93 9.23
C TYR A 493 -7.45 -23.04 9.79
N ARG A 494 -8.31 -22.07 9.45
CA ARG A 494 -9.66 -22.00 10.01
C ARG A 494 -10.48 -23.24 9.67
N TRP A 495 -10.48 -23.67 8.41
CA TRP A 495 -11.22 -24.85 7.99
C TRP A 495 -10.63 -26.16 8.54
N GLN A 496 -9.30 -26.28 8.53
CA GLN A 496 -8.61 -27.44 9.10
C GLN A 496 -8.92 -27.57 10.59
N ARG A 497 -8.81 -26.49 11.35
CA ARG A 497 -9.04 -26.53 12.79
C ARG A 497 -10.51 -26.71 13.14
N GLU A 498 -11.43 -26.13 12.37
CA GLU A 498 -12.86 -26.36 12.54
C GLU A 498 -13.22 -27.85 12.37
N ILE A 499 -12.61 -28.54 11.41
CA ILE A 499 -12.77 -29.99 11.22
C ILE A 499 -12.23 -30.76 12.43
N GLU A 500 -11.00 -30.46 12.87
CA GLU A 500 -10.38 -31.11 14.03
C GLU A 500 -11.26 -30.96 15.29
N LEU A 501 -11.69 -29.75 15.60
CA LEU A 501 -12.59 -29.46 16.71
C LEU A 501 -13.94 -30.18 16.56
N SER A 502 -14.46 -30.29 15.35
CA SER A 502 -15.71 -31.02 15.09
C SER A 502 -15.56 -32.53 15.32
N ILE A 503 -14.40 -33.11 15.01
CA ILE A 503 -14.07 -34.50 15.34
C ILE A 503 -13.94 -34.67 16.86
N GLU A 504 -13.20 -33.78 17.53
CA GLU A 504 -12.99 -33.80 18.98
C GLU A 504 -14.33 -33.72 19.75
N LYS A 505 -15.28 -32.93 19.24
CA LYS A 505 -16.64 -32.80 19.80
C LYS A 505 -17.60 -33.92 19.38
N GLY A 506 -17.17 -34.87 18.54
CA GLY A 506 -18.00 -35.95 18.03
C GLY A 506 -19.08 -35.50 17.03
N LEU A 507 -18.96 -34.31 16.45
CA LEU A 507 -19.85 -33.77 15.42
C LEU A 507 -19.50 -34.31 14.02
N LEU A 508 -18.23 -34.65 13.78
CA LEU A 508 -17.75 -35.34 12.59
C LEU A 508 -17.08 -36.67 12.96
N ALA A 509 -17.30 -37.69 12.14
CA ALA A 509 -16.58 -38.95 12.28
C ALA A 509 -15.16 -38.81 11.71
N LYS A 510 -14.17 -39.39 12.39
CA LYS A 510 -12.84 -39.56 11.79
C LYS A 510 -12.95 -40.58 10.65
N VAL A 511 -12.51 -40.18 9.45
CA VAL A 511 -12.46 -41.02 8.25
C VAL A 511 -11.01 -41.05 7.79
N ASP A 512 -10.45 -42.23 7.58
CA ASP A 512 -9.07 -42.36 7.14
C ASP A 512 -8.93 -41.96 5.65
N ASP A 513 -7.86 -41.22 5.35
CA ASP A 513 -7.33 -40.84 4.02
C ASP A 513 -8.20 -40.02 3.05
N SER A 514 -9.43 -39.64 3.41
CA SER A 514 -10.24 -38.70 2.60
C SER A 514 -10.18 -37.28 3.17
N PRO A 515 -10.01 -36.22 2.34
CA PRO A 515 -10.14 -34.84 2.80
C PRO A 515 -11.51 -34.66 3.42
N GLN A 516 -11.54 -34.30 4.70
CA GLN A 516 -12.80 -33.99 5.37
C GLN A 516 -13.27 -32.62 4.89
N LYS A 517 -14.58 -32.52 4.66
CA LYS A 517 -15.21 -31.26 4.35
C LYS A 517 -15.58 -30.56 5.65
N VAL A 518 -15.58 -29.24 5.62
CA VAL A 518 -16.10 -28.47 6.75
C VAL A 518 -17.60 -28.72 6.94
N PRO A 519 -18.13 -28.61 8.17
CA PRO A 519 -19.57 -28.69 8.40
C PRO A 519 -20.35 -27.71 7.51
N ASN A 520 -21.44 -28.20 6.91
CA ASN A 520 -22.32 -27.44 6.00
C ASN A 520 -21.58 -26.80 4.81
N ALA A 521 -20.51 -27.43 4.32
CA ALA A 521 -19.67 -26.93 3.22
C ALA A 521 -20.47 -26.49 1.98
N GLU A 522 -21.60 -27.15 1.68
CA GLU A 522 -22.47 -26.79 0.54
C GLU A 522 -23.05 -25.38 0.64
N ASN A 523 -23.17 -24.82 1.85
CA ASN A 523 -23.69 -23.46 2.08
C ASN A 523 -22.59 -22.41 2.19
N ARG A 524 -21.32 -22.82 2.18
CA ARG A 524 -20.17 -21.95 2.45
C ARG A 524 -19.44 -21.55 1.18
N TYR A 525 -18.90 -20.34 1.18
CA TYR A 525 -18.09 -19.83 0.07
C TYR A 525 -17.06 -18.79 0.52
N ILE A 526 -16.05 -18.58 -0.34
CA ILE A 526 -15.15 -17.43 -0.31
C ILE A 526 -15.36 -16.56 -1.56
N THR A 527 -15.01 -15.28 -1.44
CA THR A 527 -15.06 -14.32 -2.55
C THR A 527 -13.81 -13.46 -2.55
N PHE A 528 -13.22 -13.26 -3.72
CA PHE A 528 -11.98 -12.50 -3.86
C PHE A 528 -11.82 -11.93 -5.27
N THR A 529 -10.89 -10.98 -5.41
CA THR A 529 -10.68 -10.21 -6.63
C THR A 529 -10.07 -11.08 -7.74
N HIS A 530 -10.27 -10.70 -9.00
CA HIS A 530 -9.78 -11.46 -10.15
C HIS A 530 -8.24 -11.54 -10.26
N VAL A 531 -7.48 -10.69 -9.55
CA VAL A 531 -6.00 -10.71 -9.50
C VAL A 531 -5.46 -11.38 -8.23
N THR A 532 -6.33 -11.75 -7.28
CA THR A 532 -5.96 -12.57 -6.12
C THR A 532 -5.75 -14.03 -6.56
N THR A 533 -4.79 -14.71 -5.93
CA THR A 533 -4.27 -16.00 -6.38
C THR A 533 -5.32 -17.11 -6.50
N ASP A 534 -5.12 -18.01 -7.46
CA ASP A 534 -5.90 -19.24 -7.60
C ASP A 534 -5.65 -20.25 -6.48
N ALA A 535 -4.61 -20.09 -5.66
CA ALA A 535 -4.35 -20.94 -4.49
C ALA A 535 -5.55 -20.97 -3.52
N LEU A 536 -6.23 -19.84 -3.35
CA LEU A 536 -7.42 -19.74 -2.49
C LEU A 536 -8.56 -20.64 -2.97
N GLU A 537 -8.84 -20.67 -4.27
CA GLU A 537 -9.86 -21.55 -4.85
C GLU A 537 -9.49 -23.02 -4.61
N ARG A 538 -8.22 -23.39 -4.85
CA ARG A 538 -7.78 -24.78 -4.68
C ARG A 538 -7.81 -25.23 -3.22
N VAL A 539 -7.50 -24.33 -2.27
CA VAL A 539 -7.63 -24.61 -0.85
C VAL A 539 -9.10 -24.69 -0.44
N ALA A 540 -9.98 -23.83 -0.94
CA ALA A 540 -11.42 -23.94 -0.68
C ALA A 540 -11.99 -25.29 -1.17
N ASP A 541 -11.61 -25.71 -2.38
CA ASP A 541 -12.01 -26.99 -2.96
C ASP A 541 -11.58 -28.20 -2.11
N LEU A 542 -10.42 -28.14 -1.44
CA LEU A 542 -9.97 -29.19 -0.52
C LEU A 542 -10.99 -29.44 0.60
N PHE A 543 -11.59 -28.37 1.12
CA PHE A 543 -12.51 -28.39 2.25
C PHE A 543 -13.98 -28.42 1.82
N GLY A 544 -14.25 -28.46 0.51
CA GLY A 544 -15.60 -28.46 -0.06
C GLY A 544 -16.28 -27.09 -0.07
N VAL A 545 -15.54 -26.01 0.22
CA VAL A 545 -16.03 -24.63 0.19
C VAL A 545 -15.92 -24.09 -1.22
N ARG A 546 -16.92 -23.32 -1.67
CA ARG A 546 -16.97 -22.80 -3.04
C ARG A 546 -16.22 -21.47 -3.18
N SER A 547 -15.56 -21.23 -4.30
CA SER A 547 -15.23 -19.87 -4.74
C SER A 547 -16.40 -19.30 -5.53
N LEU A 548 -16.97 -18.19 -5.09
CA LEU A 548 -18.09 -17.54 -5.77
C LEU A 548 -17.81 -16.04 -5.98
N GLY A 549 -18.24 -15.53 -7.13
CA GLY A 549 -18.17 -14.11 -7.45
C GLY A 549 -19.11 -13.74 -8.60
N LYS A 550 -19.15 -12.46 -8.96
CA LYS A 550 -19.88 -11.97 -10.12
C LYS A 550 -19.17 -10.76 -10.71
N MET A 551 -19.00 -10.76 -12.03
CA MET A 551 -18.45 -9.62 -12.76
C MET A 551 -19.56 -8.87 -13.48
N SER A 552 -19.64 -7.56 -13.28
CA SER A 552 -20.63 -6.68 -13.94
C SER A 552 -19.99 -5.40 -14.48
N ASP A 553 -20.56 -4.83 -15.53
CA ASP A 553 -20.18 -3.51 -16.03
C ASP A 553 -20.64 -2.38 -15.08
N MET A 554 -20.37 -1.13 -15.44
CA MET A 554 -20.77 0.06 -14.66
C MET A 554 -22.30 0.23 -14.51
N ASN A 555 -23.09 -0.42 -15.36
CA ASN A 555 -24.56 -0.41 -15.32
C ASN A 555 -25.13 -1.59 -14.53
N GLY A 556 -24.28 -2.53 -14.09
CA GLY A 556 -24.66 -3.75 -13.39
C GLY A 556 -24.95 -4.94 -14.32
N GLU A 557 -24.77 -4.78 -15.64
CA GLU A 557 -24.97 -5.85 -16.61
C GLU A 557 -23.85 -6.89 -16.47
N PRO A 558 -24.16 -8.20 -16.48
CA PRO A 558 -23.13 -9.24 -16.33
C PRO A 558 -22.07 -9.20 -17.43
N ILE A 559 -20.81 -9.33 -17.03
CA ILE A 559 -19.67 -9.54 -17.94
C ILE A 559 -19.27 -11.00 -17.86
N ILE A 560 -19.61 -11.75 -18.91
CA ILE A 560 -19.34 -13.19 -18.98
C ILE A 560 -17.92 -13.40 -19.52
N ASN A 561 -17.03 -13.89 -18.65
CA ASN A 561 -15.69 -14.35 -19.00
C ASN A 561 -15.35 -15.64 -18.22
N TYR A 562 -14.14 -16.17 -18.38
CA TYR A 562 -13.73 -17.44 -17.76
C TYR A 562 -13.62 -17.40 -16.21
N LEU A 563 -13.66 -16.21 -15.60
CA LEU A 563 -13.65 -15.99 -14.16
C LEU A 563 -15.03 -15.58 -13.60
N ASP A 564 -16.03 -15.38 -14.46
CA ASP A 564 -17.38 -15.07 -14.00
C ASP A 564 -17.92 -16.24 -13.15
N GLU A 565 -18.86 -15.93 -12.26
CA GLU A 565 -19.35 -16.83 -11.19
C GLU A 565 -18.31 -17.21 -10.11
N LYS A 566 -17.01 -16.90 -10.30
CA LYS A 566 -15.93 -17.27 -9.37
C LYS A 566 -15.22 -16.12 -8.69
N ARG A 567 -15.12 -14.95 -9.35
CA ARG A 567 -14.34 -13.79 -8.89
C ARG A 567 -15.15 -12.49 -8.99
N VAL A 568 -14.67 -11.46 -8.32
CA VAL A 568 -15.19 -10.08 -8.43
C VAL A 568 -14.11 -9.13 -8.95
N TRP A 569 -14.51 -7.91 -9.32
CA TRP A 569 -13.58 -6.83 -9.65
C TRP A 569 -12.74 -6.40 -8.44
N VAL A 570 -11.59 -5.78 -8.70
CA VAL A 570 -10.74 -5.24 -7.63
C VAL A 570 -11.47 -4.16 -6.85
N GLY A 571 -11.37 -4.22 -5.53
CA GLY A 571 -12.04 -3.32 -4.59
C GLY A 571 -13.07 -4.05 -3.75
N PHE A 572 -12.92 -3.94 -2.43
CA PHE A 572 -13.79 -4.59 -1.44
C PHE A 572 -15.30 -4.26 -1.57
N THR A 573 -15.68 -3.14 -2.20
CA THR A 573 -17.09 -2.85 -2.52
C THR A 573 -17.74 -3.99 -3.30
N GLY A 574 -17.04 -4.57 -4.28
CA GLY A 574 -17.56 -5.67 -5.09
C GLY A 574 -17.75 -6.95 -4.26
N ILE A 575 -16.85 -7.20 -3.31
CA ILE A 575 -16.97 -8.30 -2.35
C ILE A 575 -18.21 -8.10 -1.46
N ALA A 576 -18.34 -6.91 -0.86
CA ALA A 576 -19.46 -6.61 0.04
C ALA A 576 -20.83 -6.67 -0.66
N GLU A 577 -20.94 -6.10 -1.87
CA GLU A 577 -22.17 -6.16 -2.68
C GLU A 577 -22.52 -7.60 -3.07
N PHE A 578 -21.54 -8.39 -3.51
CA PHE A 578 -21.76 -9.80 -3.84
C PHE A 578 -22.20 -10.62 -2.63
N CYS A 579 -21.52 -10.46 -1.49
CA CYS A 579 -21.87 -11.17 -0.26
C CYS A 579 -23.28 -10.81 0.21
N LYS A 580 -23.70 -9.54 0.08
CA LYS A 580 -25.07 -9.11 0.37
C LYS A 580 -26.11 -9.85 -0.47
N GLU A 581 -25.81 -10.19 -1.72
CA GLU A 581 -26.69 -10.99 -2.57
C GLU A 581 -26.72 -12.46 -2.15
N MET A 582 -25.55 -13.05 -1.87
CA MET A 582 -25.43 -14.46 -1.54
C MET A 582 -26.05 -14.81 -0.18
N ARG A 583 -25.92 -13.92 0.82
CA ARG A 583 -26.57 -14.09 2.13
C ARG A 583 -28.11 -14.17 2.02
N LYS A 584 -28.73 -13.46 1.07
CA LYS A 584 -30.18 -13.57 0.80
C LYS A 584 -30.57 -14.96 0.27
N ARG A 585 -29.62 -15.70 -0.29
CA ARG A 585 -29.78 -17.09 -0.76
C ARG A 585 -29.47 -18.12 0.33
N GLY A 586 -29.18 -17.67 1.56
CA GLY A 586 -28.82 -18.54 2.68
C GLY A 586 -27.38 -19.04 2.67
N LEU A 587 -26.50 -18.42 1.87
CA LEU A 587 -25.08 -18.79 1.83
C LEU A 587 -24.25 -18.00 2.85
N ILE A 588 -23.18 -18.62 3.35
CA ILE A 588 -22.29 -18.12 4.39
C ILE A 588 -20.93 -17.79 3.77
N ASN A 589 -20.48 -16.54 3.88
CA ASN A 589 -19.14 -16.16 3.46
C ASN A 589 -18.12 -16.44 4.58
N ASP A 590 -17.13 -17.28 4.29
CA ASP A 590 -16.03 -17.59 5.22
C ASP A 590 -14.84 -16.62 5.08
N GLY A 591 -14.81 -15.83 4.00
CA GLY A 591 -13.72 -14.90 3.74
C GLY A 591 -13.95 -14.06 2.49
N GLY A 592 -13.78 -12.75 2.65
CA GLY A 592 -13.60 -11.78 1.59
C GLY A 592 -12.13 -11.35 1.58
N ALA A 593 -11.40 -11.61 0.49
CA ALA A 593 -9.96 -11.37 0.42
C ALA A 593 -9.54 -10.54 -0.81
N GLU A 594 -8.55 -9.68 -0.61
CA GLU A 594 -7.83 -8.97 -1.68
C GLU A 594 -6.32 -9.21 -1.56
N GLU A 595 -5.64 -9.29 -2.71
CA GLU A 595 -4.19 -9.37 -2.84
C GLU A 595 -3.46 -8.10 -2.33
N SER A 596 -4.22 -7.07 -1.98
CA SER A 596 -3.75 -5.80 -1.41
C SER A 596 -3.82 -5.76 0.13
N ASN A 597 -3.60 -6.91 0.78
CA ASN A 597 -3.57 -7.07 2.24
C ASN A 597 -4.91 -6.76 2.95
N GLY A 598 -6.03 -6.89 2.24
CA GLY A 598 -7.38 -6.74 2.80
C GLY A 598 -8.07 -8.07 3.04
N PHE A 599 -8.66 -8.23 4.23
CA PHE A 599 -9.42 -9.43 4.61
C PHE A 599 -10.58 -9.09 5.56
N SER A 600 -11.68 -9.83 5.48
CA SER A 600 -12.76 -9.84 6.47
C SER A 600 -13.63 -11.10 6.34
N ILE A 601 -14.42 -11.42 7.36
CA ILE A 601 -15.43 -12.49 7.33
C ILE A 601 -16.81 -11.84 7.28
N LEU A 602 -17.54 -12.08 6.19
CA LEU A 602 -18.81 -11.43 5.96
C LEU A 602 -19.99 -12.27 6.51
N GLY A 603 -19.85 -13.58 6.69
CA GLY A 603 -20.90 -14.39 7.32
C GLY A 603 -22.17 -14.56 6.46
N GLY A 604 -23.22 -15.08 7.09
CA GLY A 604 -24.45 -15.57 6.49
C GLY A 604 -25.65 -14.61 6.59
N VAL A 605 -26.83 -15.16 6.90
CA VAL A 605 -28.09 -14.41 6.87
C VAL A 605 -28.10 -13.34 7.95
N VAL A 606 -28.41 -12.10 7.56
CA VAL A 606 -28.62 -10.98 8.50
C VAL A 606 -30.02 -11.10 9.10
N PRO A 607 -30.16 -11.23 10.43
CA PRO A 607 -31.48 -11.28 11.08
C PRO A 607 -32.29 -10.01 10.83
N SER A 608 -33.62 -10.13 10.82
CA SER A 608 -34.51 -8.99 10.61
C SER A 608 -34.27 -7.90 11.67
N GLY A 609 -33.91 -6.70 11.22
CA GLY A 609 -33.63 -5.56 12.09
C GLY A 609 -32.16 -5.44 12.53
N GLU A 610 -31.31 -6.38 12.15
CA GLU A 610 -29.85 -6.29 12.32
C GLU A 610 -29.19 -5.82 11.01
N ILE A 611 -27.92 -5.40 11.10
CA ILE A 611 -27.11 -4.96 9.95
C ILE A 611 -26.05 -6.00 9.58
N LEU A 612 -25.48 -6.66 10.59
CA LEU A 612 -24.48 -7.71 10.45
C LEU A 612 -25.10 -9.08 10.74
N ALA A 613 -24.52 -10.11 10.12
CA ALA A 613 -24.85 -11.49 10.45
C ALA A 613 -24.22 -11.88 11.79
N GLU A 614 -24.77 -12.88 12.47
CA GLU A 614 -24.22 -13.36 13.75
C GLU A 614 -22.78 -13.91 13.58
N ASP A 615 -22.53 -14.53 12.43
CA ASP A 615 -21.25 -15.06 11.97
C ASP A 615 -20.52 -14.10 11.01
N GLY A 616 -20.88 -12.81 11.00
CA GLY A 616 -20.29 -11.77 10.14
C GLY A 616 -19.66 -10.63 10.93
N HIS A 617 -18.46 -10.20 10.55
CA HIS A 617 -17.67 -9.20 11.27
C HIS A 617 -18.02 -7.77 10.86
N ILE A 618 -17.63 -7.35 9.65
CA ILE A 618 -18.00 -6.08 9.04
C ILE A 618 -18.15 -6.24 7.52
N ASN A 619 -18.73 -5.24 6.85
CA ASN A 619 -18.87 -5.22 5.38
C ASN A 619 -17.74 -4.42 4.67
N ASP A 620 -16.58 -4.29 5.30
CA ASP A 620 -15.34 -3.77 4.70
C ASP A 620 -14.14 -4.62 5.19
N LYS A 621 -12.92 -4.23 4.83
CA LYS A 621 -11.69 -4.87 5.30
C LYS A 621 -11.41 -4.51 6.75
N ASP A 622 -10.85 -5.44 7.51
CA ASP A 622 -10.39 -5.21 8.87
C ASP A 622 -9.00 -5.81 9.10
N GLY A 623 -7.97 -4.94 9.08
CA GLY A 623 -6.59 -5.32 9.38
C GLY A 623 -6.36 -5.64 10.86
N VAL A 624 -7.11 -5.01 11.75
CA VAL A 624 -7.06 -5.27 13.19
C VAL A 624 -7.59 -6.67 13.49
N PHE A 625 -8.72 -7.04 12.87
CA PHE A 625 -9.29 -8.37 12.91
C PHE A 625 -8.37 -9.42 12.29
N ALA A 626 -7.83 -9.15 11.10
CA ALA A 626 -6.90 -10.05 10.43
C ALA A 626 -5.63 -10.30 11.25
N ALA A 627 -5.10 -9.28 11.94
CA ALA A 627 -3.97 -9.42 12.85
C ALA A 627 -4.25 -10.43 13.97
N VAL A 628 -5.42 -10.35 14.60
CA VAL A 628 -5.83 -11.29 15.66
C VAL A 628 -5.98 -12.71 15.13
N LEU A 629 -6.63 -12.88 13.97
CA LEU A 629 -6.81 -14.21 13.38
C LEU A 629 -5.49 -14.85 12.92
N LEU A 630 -4.53 -14.05 12.44
CA LEU A 630 -3.21 -14.54 12.08
C LEU A 630 -2.37 -14.89 13.33
N ALA A 631 -2.55 -14.17 14.43
CA ALA A 631 -1.99 -14.57 15.72
C ALA A 631 -2.62 -15.89 16.24
N GLU A 632 -3.93 -16.10 16.03
CA GLU A 632 -4.61 -17.37 16.33
C GLU A 632 -3.99 -18.53 15.53
N ALA A 633 -3.74 -18.32 14.23
CA ALA A 633 -3.04 -19.29 13.40
C ALA A 633 -1.60 -19.57 13.90
N ALA A 634 -0.93 -18.57 14.48
CA ALA A 634 0.39 -18.75 15.09
C ALA A 634 0.33 -19.58 16.39
N ALA A 635 -0.71 -19.38 17.22
CA ALA A 635 -0.96 -20.24 18.38
C ALA A 635 -1.26 -21.68 17.96
N TYR A 636 -2.01 -21.88 16.88
CA TYR A 636 -2.21 -23.22 16.31
C TYR A 636 -0.90 -23.83 15.82
N ALA A 637 -0.03 -23.07 15.15
CA ALA A 637 1.28 -23.56 14.74
C ALA A 637 2.12 -24.01 15.96
N LYS A 638 2.12 -23.25 17.06
CA LYS A 638 2.74 -23.65 18.34
C LYS A 638 2.17 -24.94 18.90
N PHE A 639 0.84 -25.04 18.97
CA PHE A 639 0.15 -26.26 19.41
C PHE A 639 0.57 -27.49 18.58
N ARG A 640 0.79 -27.32 17.27
CA ARG A 640 1.24 -28.37 16.36
C ARG A 640 2.76 -28.61 16.37
N GLY A 641 3.53 -27.83 17.13
CA GLY A 641 4.99 -27.92 17.17
C GLY A 641 5.67 -27.54 15.85
N THR A 642 5.10 -26.59 15.12
CA THR A 642 5.56 -26.13 13.79
C THR A 642 5.49 -24.60 13.69
N THR A 643 5.91 -24.05 12.54
CA THR A 643 5.86 -22.62 12.23
C THR A 643 4.80 -22.31 11.17
N LEU A 644 4.40 -21.04 11.06
CA LEU A 644 3.50 -20.58 9.99
C LEU A 644 4.07 -20.86 8.59
N PHE A 645 5.39 -20.77 8.42
CA PHE A 645 6.06 -21.03 7.14
C PHE A 645 6.01 -22.51 6.75
N GLU A 646 6.22 -23.41 7.71
CA GLU A 646 6.12 -24.86 7.50
C GLU A 646 4.68 -25.31 7.26
N LEU A 647 3.69 -24.71 7.96
CA LEU A 647 2.28 -24.94 7.65
C LEU A 647 1.97 -24.56 6.19
N LEU A 648 2.48 -23.42 5.73
CA LEU A 648 2.30 -22.99 4.34
C LEU A 648 2.96 -23.96 3.34
N ASP A 649 4.14 -24.47 3.67
CA ASP A 649 4.81 -25.52 2.88
C ASP A 649 3.95 -26.79 2.79
N ASN A 650 3.35 -27.22 3.89
CA ASN A 650 2.43 -28.36 3.93
C ASN A 650 1.17 -28.14 3.07
N ILE A 651 0.64 -26.92 3.04
CA ILE A 651 -0.49 -26.56 2.18
C ILE A 651 -0.11 -26.75 0.70
N TYR A 652 1.03 -26.21 0.28
CA TYR A 652 1.46 -26.26 -1.12
C TYR A 652 1.87 -27.67 -1.57
N MET A 653 2.42 -28.49 -0.67
CA MET A 653 2.73 -29.90 -0.96
C MET A 653 1.50 -30.75 -1.19
N ASN A 654 0.29 -30.28 -0.86
CA ASN A 654 -0.92 -30.99 -1.22
C ASN A 654 -1.07 -31.01 -2.75
N PRO A 655 -1.14 -32.19 -3.41
CA PRO A 655 -1.20 -32.29 -4.88
C PRO A 655 -2.45 -31.65 -5.49
N LYS A 656 -3.51 -31.44 -4.68
CA LYS A 656 -4.71 -30.72 -5.10
C LYS A 656 -4.57 -29.19 -4.98
N VAL A 657 -3.47 -28.67 -4.44
CA VAL A 657 -3.18 -27.23 -4.29
C VAL A 657 -1.97 -26.82 -5.12
N GLY A 658 -0.79 -27.42 -4.91
CA GLY A 658 0.45 -27.02 -5.58
C GLY A 658 0.94 -25.62 -5.17
N TYR A 659 2.08 -25.20 -5.73
CA TYR A 659 2.71 -23.92 -5.38
C TYR A 659 2.33 -22.82 -6.37
N PHE A 660 1.90 -21.66 -5.84
CA PHE A 660 1.64 -20.45 -6.61
C PHE A 660 2.59 -19.33 -6.17
N ALA A 661 3.55 -19.01 -7.02
CA ALA A 661 4.36 -17.82 -6.87
C ALA A 661 3.57 -16.60 -7.36
N THR A 662 3.46 -15.56 -6.55
CA THR A 662 2.83 -14.31 -6.95
C THR A 662 3.75 -13.12 -6.72
N ALA A 663 3.68 -12.11 -7.59
CA ALA A 663 4.32 -10.82 -7.37
C ALA A 663 3.39 -9.67 -7.80
N ASN A 664 3.32 -8.63 -6.98
CA ASN A 664 2.59 -7.39 -7.24
C ASN A 664 3.61 -6.24 -7.24
N LYS A 665 4.03 -5.80 -8.43
CA LYS A 665 5.05 -4.75 -8.57
C LYS A 665 4.42 -3.47 -9.17
N PRO A 666 4.39 -2.35 -8.43
CA PRO A 666 3.96 -1.07 -8.97
C PRO A 666 5.06 -0.42 -9.83
N LEU A 667 4.63 0.40 -10.79
CA LEU A 667 5.43 1.31 -11.59
C LEU A 667 4.78 2.72 -11.50
N PRO A 668 5.49 3.76 -11.03
CA PRO A 668 6.79 3.70 -10.35
C PRO A 668 6.74 2.86 -9.06
N ARG A 669 7.91 2.39 -8.60
CA ARG A 669 8.03 1.59 -7.36
C ARG A 669 7.88 2.43 -6.07
N VAL A 670 8.38 3.66 -6.09
CA VAL A 670 8.26 4.67 -5.01
C VAL A 670 7.56 5.89 -5.60
N GLY A 671 6.66 6.53 -4.83
CA GLY A 671 5.88 7.68 -5.30
C GLY A 671 4.79 7.30 -6.31
N SER A 672 4.52 8.21 -7.25
CA SER A 672 3.51 8.01 -8.30
C SER A 672 3.85 8.79 -9.58
N PHE A 673 3.12 8.54 -10.65
CA PHE A 673 3.13 9.35 -11.86
C PHE A 673 2.45 10.70 -11.58
N GLU A 674 3.22 11.62 -10.99
CA GLU A 674 2.76 12.93 -10.55
C GLU A 674 2.82 13.99 -11.67
N GLY A 675 1.98 15.01 -11.53
CA GLY A 675 1.95 16.12 -12.47
C GLY A 675 1.37 15.76 -13.85
N ALA A 676 1.31 16.77 -14.71
CA ALA A 676 0.87 16.63 -16.09
C ALA A 676 1.76 15.67 -16.91
N GLU A 677 3.08 15.71 -16.69
CA GLU A 677 4.06 14.82 -17.33
C GLU A 677 3.85 13.36 -16.90
N GLY A 678 3.77 13.09 -15.60
CA GLY A 678 3.60 11.73 -15.10
C GLY A 678 2.30 11.10 -15.62
N VAL A 679 1.20 11.85 -15.60
CA VAL A 679 -0.09 11.38 -16.14
C VAL A 679 0.02 11.09 -17.65
N SER A 680 0.70 11.93 -18.41
CA SER A 680 0.96 11.72 -19.84
C SER A 680 1.73 10.42 -20.10
N LYS A 681 2.80 10.20 -19.31
CA LYS A 681 3.60 8.96 -19.35
C LYS A 681 2.77 7.72 -19.02
N LYS A 682 1.94 7.79 -17.98
CA LYS A 682 1.04 6.69 -17.60
C LYS A 682 0.05 6.34 -18.73
N ILE A 683 -0.55 7.35 -19.36
CA ILE A 683 -1.47 7.15 -20.50
C ILE A 683 -0.78 6.40 -21.63
N GLU A 684 0.43 6.81 -21.99
CA GLU A 684 1.17 6.20 -23.09
C GLU A 684 1.55 4.74 -22.79
N LEU A 685 2.06 4.45 -21.58
CA LEU A 685 2.35 3.09 -21.14
C LEU A 685 1.11 2.17 -21.21
N LEU A 686 -0.06 2.68 -20.81
CA LEU A 686 -1.31 1.94 -20.90
C LEU A 686 -1.70 1.67 -22.36
N LYS A 687 -1.62 2.67 -23.25
CA LYS A 687 -1.86 2.49 -24.70
C LYS A 687 -0.93 1.44 -25.29
N THR A 688 0.37 1.51 -25.02
CA THR A 688 1.35 0.51 -25.49
C THR A 688 0.99 -0.90 -25.01
N SER A 689 0.51 -1.07 -23.77
CA SER A 689 0.08 -2.38 -23.28
C SER A 689 -1.18 -2.92 -23.99
N GLN A 690 -2.07 -2.06 -24.50
CA GLN A 690 -3.18 -2.47 -25.36
C GLN A 690 -2.70 -2.93 -26.73
N GLU A 691 -1.65 -2.30 -27.27
CA GLU A 691 -1.03 -2.72 -28.53
C GLU A 691 -0.37 -4.09 -28.37
N TRP A 692 0.32 -4.34 -27.26
CA TRP A 692 0.85 -5.66 -26.91
C TRP A 692 -0.24 -6.73 -26.90
N MET A 693 -1.43 -6.43 -26.38
CA MET A 693 -2.56 -7.36 -26.36
C MET A 693 -2.99 -7.75 -27.78
N LYS A 694 -3.11 -6.77 -28.67
CA LYS A 694 -3.48 -7.00 -30.08
C LYS A 694 -2.44 -7.87 -30.75
N GLU A 695 -1.17 -7.50 -30.63
CA GLU A 695 -0.04 -8.23 -31.22
C GLU A 695 0.07 -9.67 -30.69
N ALA A 696 -0.11 -9.87 -29.38
CA ALA A 696 -0.08 -11.18 -28.75
C ALA A 696 -1.21 -12.09 -29.26
N ASN A 697 -2.42 -11.57 -29.40
CA ASN A 697 -3.55 -12.35 -29.89
C ASN A 697 -3.46 -12.63 -31.40
N GLU A 698 -2.91 -11.71 -32.20
CA GLU A 698 -2.64 -11.92 -33.63
C GLU A 698 -1.56 -12.98 -33.88
N ARG A 699 -0.53 -13.04 -33.03
CA ARG A 699 0.61 -13.96 -33.17
C ARG A 699 0.46 -15.26 -32.37
N LYS A 700 -0.64 -15.44 -31.67
CA LYS A 700 -0.90 -16.64 -30.86
C LYS A 700 -0.85 -17.91 -31.71
N GLY A 701 -0.06 -18.89 -31.27
CA GLY A 701 0.07 -20.19 -31.95
C GLY A 701 0.89 -20.16 -33.25
N THR A 702 1.51 -19.01 -33.57
CA THR A 702 2.45 -18.90 -34.69
C THR A 702 3.86 -19.32 -34.26
N SER A 703 4.76 -19.49 -35.23
CA SER A 703 6.19 -19.75 -34.97
C SER A 703 6.95 -18.54 -34.41
N ASN A 704 6.33 -17.36 -34.36
CA ASN A 704 6.91 -16.13 -33.83
C ASN A 704 5.92 -15.45 -32.86
N PRO A 705 5.67 -16.05 -31.68
CA PRO A 705 4.74 -15.50 -30.70
C PRO A 705 5.24 -14.16 -30.14
N PHE A 706 4.30 -13.33 -29.66
CA PHE A 706 4.68 -12.16 -28.89
C PHE A 706 5.36 -12.59 -27.58
N ILE A 707 6.44 -11.91 -27.21
CA ILE A 707 7.24 -12.26 -26.04
C ILE A 707 7.11 -11.17 -24.98
N ILE A 708 6.81 -11.56 -23.75
CA ILE A 708 6.93 -10.69 -22.57
C ILE A 708 7.98 -11.29 -21.64
N ALA A 709 9.03 -10.54 -21.32
CA ALA A 709 10.09 -10.97 -20.39
C ALA A 709 10.69 -12.35 -20.72
N GLY A 710 10.90 -12.64 -22.01
CA GLY A 710 11.42 -13.92 -22.49
C GLY A 710 10.42 -15.07 -22.51
N LEU A 711 9.15 -14.86 -22.14
CA LEU A 711 8.11 -15.88 -22.20
C LEU A 711 7.16 -15.65 -23.40
N PRO A 712 6.87 -16.69 -24.19
CA PRO A 712 5.90 -16.60 -25.26
C PRO A 712 4.48 -16.47 -24.70
N VAL A 713 3.79 -15.41 -25.12
CA VAL A 713 2.39 -15.20 -24.77
C VAL A 713 1.51 -16.13 -25.62
N ILE A 714 0.70 -16.93 -24.95
CA ILE A 714 -0.21 -17.90 -25.58
C ILE A 714 -1.64 -17.36 -25.71
N GLY A 715 -1.87 -16.12 -25.30
CA GLY A 715 -3.12 -15.38 -25.47
C GLY A 715 -3.24 -14.26 -24.43
N ALA A 716 -4.13 -13.31 -24.69
CA ALA A 716 -4.41 -12.22 -23.77
C ALA A 716 -5.91 -11.86 -23.72
N VAL A 717 -6.37 -11.40 -22.56
CA VAL A 717 -7.76 -11.03 -22.29
C VAL A 717 -7.81 -9.67 -21.61
N GLU A 718 -8.74 -8.82 -22.01
CA GLU A 718 -9.03 -7.54 -21.34
C GLU A 718 -10.09 -7.71 -20.25
N PHE A 719 -9.97 -6.89 -19.20
CA PHE A 719 -10.93 -6.78 -18.10
C PHE A 719 -11.39 -5.33 -18.01
N LYS A 720 -12.65 -5.07 -18.39
CA LYS A 720 -13.19 -3.73 -18.48
C LYS A 720 -14.57 -3.65 -17.84
N THR A 721 -14.75 -2.73 -16.90
CA THR A 721 -16.06 -2.43 -16.29
C THR A 721 -16.71 -1.20 -16.91
N GLY A 722 -15.92 -0.28 -17.47
CA GLY A 722 -16.39 1.02 -17.94
C GLY A 722 -16.52 2.08 -16.84
N LYS A 723 -16.36 1.70 -15.56
CA LYS A 723 -16.56 2.57 -14.38
C LYS A 723 -15.67 3.81 -14.37
N TYR A 724 -14.51 3.75 -15.01
CA TYR A 724 -13.53 4.84 -15.04
C TYR A 724 -13.32 5.45 -16.43
N ASP A 725 -14.10 5.02 -17.43
CA ASP A 725 -13.97 5.47 -18.83
C ASP A 725 -14.11 7.00 -18.97
N GLU A 726 -14.93 7.64 -18.11
CA GLU A 726 -15.15 9.09 -18.12
C GLU A 726 -14.04 9.91 -17.43
N ASN A 727 -13.21 9.30 -16.57
CA ASN A 727 -12.45 10.07 -15.56
C ASN A 727 -10.92 9.88 -15.57
N HIS A 728 -10.39 8.80 -16.19
CA HIS A 728 -8.97 8.48 -16.02
C HIS A 728 -8.25 8.10 -17.32
N TYR A 729 -8.79 7.20 -18.16
CA TYR A 729 -8.09 6.71 -19.37
C TYR A 729 -9.09 6.30 -20.47
N PRO A 730 -9.52 7.21 -21.35
CA PRO A 730 -10.48 6.90 -22.40
C PRO A 730 -9.96 5.75 -23.29
N GLY A 731 -10.69 4.63 -23.30
CA GLY A 731 -10.39 3.50 -24.18
C GLY A 731 -9.48 2.41 -23.60
N PHE A 732 -8.92 2.55 -22.39
CA PHE A 732 -8.18 1.48 -21.71
C PHE A 732 -9.10 0.60 -20.85
N PRO A 733 -8.94 -0.75 -20.82
CA PRO A 733 -9.69 -1.63 -19.92
C PRO A 733 -9.32 -1.38 -18.46
N ASP A 734 -10.22 -0.78 -17.69
CA ASP A 734 -9.93 -0.24 -16.36
C ASP A 734 -9.55 -1.28 -15.28
N GLU A 735 -9.90 -2.55 -15.48
CA GLU A 735 -9.46 -3.68 -14.64
C GLU A 735 -8.25 -4.43 -15.24
N GLY A 736 -7.67 -3.90 -16.32
CA GLY A 736 -6.40 -4.30 -16.87
C GLY A 736 -6.45 -5.33 -17.99
N ILE A 737 -5.27 -5.77 -18.41
CA ILE A 737 -5.06 -6.77 -19.45
C ILE A 737 -4.25 -7.92 -18.86
N ARG A 738 -4.70 -9.15 -19.07
CA ARG A 738 -3.99 -10.37 -18.66
C ARG A 738 -3.39 -11.07 -19.86
N PHE A 739 -2.08 -11.32 -19.80
CA PHE A 739 -1.32 -12.10 -20.76
C PHE A 739 -0.99 -13.46 -20.14
N PHE A 740 -1.27 -14.53 -20.86
CA PHE A 740 -1.08 -15.91 -20.40
C PHE A 740 0.20 -16.51 -20.99
N PHE A 741 0.85 -17.34 -20.19
CA PHE A 741 2.01 -18.14 -20.58
C PHE A 741 1.63 -19.62 -20.49
N ALA A 742 2.32 -20.50 -21.20
CA ALA A 742 2.07 -21.94 -21.03
C ALA A 742 2.46 -22.41 -19.61
N ASP A 743 1.71 -23.39 -19.10
CA ASP A 743 2.08 -24.17 -17.92
C ASP A 743 1.98 -25.67 -18.23
N GLU A 744 2.65 -26.50 -17.44
CA GLU A 744 2.75 -27.94 -17.65
C GLU A 744 1.41 -28.70 -17.62
N ASN A 745 0.37 -28.10 -17.02
CA ASN A 745 -0.95 -28.69 -16.94
C ASN A 745 -1.87 -28.28 -18.09
N LEU A 746 -1.47 -27.31 -18.92
CA LEU A 746 -2.26 -26.87 -20.07
C LEU A 746 -2.19 -27.95 -21.16
N LYS A 747 -3.30 -28.68 -21.34
CA LYS A 747 -3.36 -29.75 -22.36
C LYS A 747 -3.54 -29.16 -23.76
N SER A 748 -2.99 -29.87 -24.74
CA SER A 748 -3.18 -29.52 -26.15
C SER A 748 -4.66 -29.42 -26.51
N GLY A 749 -5.07 -28.29 -27.09
CA GLY A 749 -6.45 -28.02 -27.50
C GLY A 749 -7.33 -27.39 -26.42
N GLU A 750 -6.86 -27.24 -25.19
CA GLU A 750 -7.58 -26.49 -24.16
C GLU A 750 -7.48 -24.97 -24.40
N PRO A 751 -8.49 -24.18 -23.95
CA PRO A 751 -8.38 -22.73 -23.94
C PRO A 751 -7.14 -22.27 -23.18
N PHE A 752 -6.38 -21.33 -23.74
CA PHE A 752 -5.21 -20.73 -23.09
C PHE A 752 -5.53 -20.11 -21.73
N SER A 753 -6.77 -19.69 -21.50
CA SER A 753 -7.27 -19.18 -20.22
C SER A 753 -7.30 -20.22 -19.10
N ASN A 754 -7.13 -21.52 -19.42
CA ASN A 754 -6.94 -22.57 -18.42
C ASN A 754 -5.52 -22.57 -17.82
N SER A 755 -4.58 -21.82 -18.43
CA SER A 755 -3.24 -21.69 -17.87
C SER A 755 -3.29 -20.95 -16.54
N LYS A 756 -2.51 -21.45 -15.58
CA LYS A 756 -2.30 -20.84 -14.26
C LYS A 756 -1.21 -19.78 -14.26
N ASN A 757 -0.44 -19.68 -15.36
CA ASN A 757 0.68 -18.77 -15.52
C ASN A 757 0.24 -17.52 -16.28
N TYR A 758 0.29 -16.35 -15.63
CA TYR A 758 -0.08 -15.10 -16.27
C TYR A 758 0.60 -13.86 -15.65
N ILE A 759 0.54 -12.76 -16.40
CA ILE A 759 0.78 -11.41 -15.90
C ILE A 759 -0.41 -10.51 -16.23
N THR A 760 -0.89 -9.74 -15.27
CA THR A 760 -1.92 -8.70 -15.45
C THR A 760 -1.31 -7.32 -15.28
N ILE A 761 -1.46 -6.47 -16.30
CA ILE A 761 -1.07 -5.05 -16.28
C ILE A 761 -2.34 -4.22 -16.06
N ARG A 762 -2.40 -3.46 -14.97
CA ARG A 762 -3.61 -2.73 -14.55
C ARG A 762 -3.27 -1.34 -14.00
N PRO A 763 -4.00 -0.27 -14.35
CA PRO A 763 -3.87 1.01 -13.66
C PRO A 763 -4.34 0.89 -12.20
N SER A 764 -3.59 1.47 -11.27
CA SER A 764 -4.04 1.57 -9.88
C SER A 764 -5.23 2.52 -9.76
N GLY A 765 -6.25 2.11 -8.99
CA GLY A 765 -7.44 2.92 -8.70
C GLY A 765 -7.29 3.85 -7.49
N THR A 766 -6.22 3.70 -6.71
CA THR A 766 -5.97 4.47 -5.46
C THR A 766 -4.68 5.30 -5.49
N SER A 767 -3.85 5.13 -6.52
CA SER A 767 -2.61 5.87 -6.71
C SER A 767 -2.33 6.05 -8.20
N GLN A 768 -1.53 7.05 -8.58
CA GLN A 768 -1.10 7.23 -9.97
C GLN A 768 0.02 6.24 -10.32
N THR A 769 -0.25 4.93 -10.28
CA THR A 769 0.71 3.87 -10.63
C THR A 769 0.09 2.88 -11.63
N ILE A 770 0.91 2.07 -12.28
CA ILE A 770 0.53 0.87 -13.03
C ILE A 770 1.02 -0.35 -12.23
N ARG A 771 0.17 -1.35 -12.02
CA ARG A 771 0.53 -2.56 -11.28
C ARG A 771 0.67 -3.75 -12.21
N PHE A 772 1.71 -4.54 -11.95
CA PHE A 772 2.05 -5.78 -12.64
C PHE A 772 1.83 -6.94 -11.65
N TYR A 773 0.74 -7.68 -11.86
CA TYR A 773 0.37 -8.83 -11.05
C TYR A 773 0.79 -10.10 -11.79
N THR A 774 1.76 -10.82 -11.26
CA THR A 774 2.21 -12.10 -11.83
C THR A 774 1.70 -13.25 -10.97
N GLN A 775 1.33 -14.33 -11.64
CA GLN A 775 1.11 -15.64 -11.01
C GLN A 775 1.83 -16.69 -11.85
N LEU A 776 2.64 -17.52 -11.20
CA LEU A 776 3.25 -18.70 -11.79
C LEU A 776 2.99 -19.92 -10.91
N PHE A 777 2.66 -21.04 -11.52
CA PHE A 777 2.33 -22.30 -10.88
C PHE A 777 3.46 -23.33 -11.05
N ALA A 778 3.69 -24.10 -10.00
CA ALA A 778 4.56 -25.27 -10.02
C ALA A 778 3.93 -26.44 -9.25
N ASN A 779 3.98 -27.64 -9.80
CA ASN A 779 3.69 -28.86 -9.04
C ASN A 779 4.86 -29.16 -8.10
N VAL A 780 4.58 -29.19 -6.79
CA VAL A 780 5.57 -29.43 -5.75
C VAL A 780 5.25 -30.68 -4.93
N ASN A 781 6.29 -31.31 -4.40
CA ASN A 781 6.24 -32.43 -3.47
C ASN A 781 7.39 -32.29 -2.46
N GLN A 782 7.50 -33.22 -1.52
CA GLN A 782 8.53 -33.18 -0.47
C GLN A 782 9.97 -33.09 -1.02
N GLU A 783 10.26 -33.72 -2.16
CA GLU A 783 11.61 -33.79 -2.72
C GLU A 783 12.02 -32.49 -3.44
N ASN A 784 11.06 -31.76 -4.03
CA ASN A 784 11.36 -30.62 -4.90
C ASN A 784 10.78 -29.28 -4.43
N LEU A 785 10.04 -29.26 -3.32
CA LEU A 785 9.33 -28.08 -2.82
C LEU A 785 10.25 -26.86 -2.72
N VAL A 786 11.35 -26.98 -1.98
CA VAL A 786 12.24 -25.85 -1.68
C VAL A 786 12.82 -25.25 -2.96
N ALA A 787 13.33 -26.10 -3.86
CA ALA A 787 13.93 -25.70 -5.12
C ALA A 787 12.90 -25.03 -6.06
N LEU A 788 11.74 -25.65 -6.27
CA LEU A 788 10.70 -25.11 -7.14
C LEU A 788 10.04 -23.87 -6.54
N LYS A 789 9.84 -23.82 -5.22
CA LYS A 789 9.34 -22.63 -4.50
C LYS A 789 10.27 -21.45 -4.72
N TYR A 790 11.58 -21.66 -4.57
CA TYR A 790 12.59 -20.64 -4.84
C TYR A 790 12.57 -20.23 -6.32
N LYS A 791 12.84 -21.15 -7.25
CA LYS A 791 12.91 -20.88 -8.70
C LYS A 791 11.66 -20.15 -9.22
N THR A 792 10.46 -20.59 -8.81
CA THR A 792 9.20 -20.05 -9.31
C THR A 792 8.88 -18.68 -8.70
N SER A 793 9.13 -18.48 -7.39
CA SER A 793 9.05 -17.15 -6.75
C SER A 793 9.91 -16.14 -7.48
N ARG A 794 11.15 -16.57 -7.74
CA ARG A 794 12.17 -15.76 -8.40
C ARG A 794 11.74 -15.37 -9.81
N ARG A 795 11.22 -16.32 -10.56
CA ARG A 795 10.73 -16.07 -11.93
C ARG A 795 9.53 -15.13 -11.95
N ALA A 796 8.61 -15.21 -10.99
CA ALA A 796 7.43 -14.34 -10.94
C ALA A 796 7.82 -12.87 -10.75
N GLU A 797 8.74 -12.57 -9.82
CA GLU A 797 9.23 -11.20 -9.64
C GLU A 797 10.01 -10.69 -10.86
N ALA A 798 10.90 -11.52 -11.41
CA ALA A 798 11.68 -11.17 -12.59
C ALA A 798 10.77 -10.85 -13.79
N LEU A 799 9.73 -11.65 -14.01
CA LEU A 799 8.73 -11.44 -15.05
C LEU A 799 8.06 -10.07 -14.91
N ALA A 800 7.67 -9.66 -13.70
CA ALA A 800 7.06 -8.36 -13.47
C ALA A 800 8.03 -7.20 -13.78
N LEU A 801 9.26 -7.26 -13.27
CA LEU A 801 10.27 -6.20 -13.44
C LEU A 801 10.76 -6.09 -14.89
N GLN A 802 10.98 -7.21 -15.57
CA GLN A 802 11.36 -7.24 -16.99
C GLN A 802 10.23 -6.72 -17.87
N ALA A 803 8.98 -7.05 -17.57
CA ALA A 803 7.83 -6.49 -18.29
C ALA A 803 7.72 -4.96 -18.14
N GLN A 804 8.06 -4.41 -16.96
CA GLN A 804 8.12 -2.95 -16.77
C GLN A 804 9.18 -2.30 -17.67
N LEU A 805 10.40 -2.84 -17.70
CA LEU A 805 11.47 -2.34 -18.58
C LEU A 805 11.09 -2.43 -20.06
N GLN A 806 10.52 -3.57 -20.47
CA GLN A 806 10.06 -3.79 -21.84
C GLN A 806 8.96 -2.78 -22.20
N LEU A 807 8.04 -2.48 -21.28
CA LEU A 807 6.95 -1.53 -21.51
C LEU A 807 7.45 -0.09 -21.62
N LEU A 808 8.33 0.34 -20.71
CA LEU A 808 8.98 1.65 -20.77
C LEU A 808 9.72 1.85 -22.10
N ASN A 809 10.49 0.85 -22.54
CA ASN A 809 11.22 0.88 -23.79
C ASN A 809 10.30 0.93 -25.01
N ALA A 810 9.23 0.15 -25.02
CA ALA A 810 8.24 0.12 -26.10
C ALA A 810 7.45 1.43 -26.21
N ALA A 811 7.14 2.07 -25.08
CA ALA A 811 6.45 3.35 -25.01
C ALA A 811 7.37 4.58 -25.25
N GLY A 812 8.63 4.38 -25.64
CA GLY A 812 9.57 5.47 -25.93
C GLY A 812 10.26 6.09 -24.71
N TYR A 813 10.01 5.60 -23.48
CA TYR A 813 10.59 6.12 -22.24
C TYR A 813 11.95 5.50 -21.89
N LYS A 814 12.82 5.31 -22.89
CA LYS A 814 14.20 4.80 -22.68
C LYS A 814 15.08 5.76 -21.86
N GLY A 815 14.71 7.04 -21.82
CA GLY A 815 15.37 8.09 -21.03
C GLY A 815 14.81 8.25 -19.61
N ASP A 816 13.86 7.42 -19.17
CA ASP A 816 13.33 7.45 -17.80
C ASP A 816 14.31 6.78 -16.81
N VAL A 817 15.47 7.40 -16.66
CA VAL A 817 16.60 6.86 -15.87
C VAL A 817 16.16 6.58 -14.44
N ALA A 818 15.31 7.43 -13.84
CA ALA A 818 14.84 7.25 -12.47
C ALA A 818 14.06 5.95 -12.27
N ASN A 819 13.07 5.67 -13.13
CA ASN A 819 12.31 4.42 -13.03
C ASN A 819 13.14 3.21 -13.44
N ILE A 820 13.96 3.35 -14.48
CA ILE A 820 14.83 2.26 -14.95
C ILE A 820 15.82 1.86 -13.85
N ASP A 821 16.55 2.81 -13.25
CA ASP A 821 17.50 2.55 -12.17
C ASP A 821 16.82 1.90 -10.97
N MET A 822 15.61 2.33 -10.63
CA MET A 822 14.84 1.73 -9.54
C MET A 822 14.37 0.30 -9.85
N ILE A 823 14.02 0.00 -11.10
CA ILE A 823 13.71 -1.37 -11.53
C ILE A 823 14.97 -2.23 -11.49
N LEU A 824 16.09 -1.75 -12.03
CA LEU A 824 17.37 -2.45 -12.01
C LEU A 824 17.84 -2.70 -10.58
N LYS A 825 17.70 -1.71 -9.68
CA LYS A 825 18.03 -1.89 -8.27
C LYS A 825 17.17 -2.99 -7.64
N GLN A 826 15.87 -3.00 -7.89
CA GLN A 826 15.01 -4.10 -7.43
C GLN A 826 15.44 -5.45 -8.01
N MET A 827 15.88 -5.46 -9.28
CA MET A 827 16.41 -6.66 -9.89
C MET A 827 17.70 -7.12 -9.22
N THR A 828 18.64 -6.22 -8.95
CA THR A 828 19.92 -6.51 -8.28
C THR A 828 19.74 -6.93 -6.83
N ASP A 829 18.93 -6.19 -6.06
CA ASP A 829 18.62 -6.49 -4.65
C ASP A 829 17.98 -7.87 -4.51
N ALA A 830 17.15 -8.22 -5.49
CA ALA A 830 16.62 -9.55 -5.55
C ALA A 830 17.73 -10.53 -5.99
N GLY A 831 18.59 -10.21 -6.96
CA GLY A 831 19.62 -11.10 -7.52
C GLY A 831 19.30 -11.59 -8.94
N TYR A 832 18.61 -10.77 -9.74
CA TYR A 832 18.16 -11.07 -11.09
C TYR A 832 19.07 -10.49 -12.19
N VAL A 833 20.04 -9.65 -11.86
CA VAL A 833 20.82 -8.92 -12.86
C VAL A 833 22.32 -8.91 -12.53
N PRO A 834 23.16 -9.38 -13.46
CA PRO A 834 24.59 -9.16 -13.43
C PRO A 834 24.96 -7.68 -13.44
N GLU A 835 25.97 -7.28 -12.67
CA GLU A 835 26.49 -5.90 -12.59
C GLU A 835 26.70 -5.22 -13.96
N GLU A 836 26.88 -5.97 -15.06
CA GLU A 836 27.05 -5.41 -16.42
C GLU A 836 25.85 -4.67 -17.00
N VAL A 837 24.60 -4.99 -16.62
CA VAL A 837 23.41 -4.23 -17.08
C VAL A 837 23.46 -2.80 -16.53
N ILE A 838 24.02 -2.62 -15.33
CA ILE A 838 24.15 -1.32 -14.67
C ILE A 838 25.16 -0.44 -15.44
N TYR A 839 26.25 -1.01 -15.93
CA TYR A 839 27.26 -0.29 -16.73
C TYR A 839 26.69 0.24 -18.05
N LEU A 840 25.86 -0.56 -18.72
CA LEU A 840 25.24 -0.23 -20.02
C LEU A 840 24.23 0.94 -19.92
N ILE A 841 23.50 1.04 -18.82
CA ILE A 841 22.46 2.06 -18.63
C ILE A 841 23.05 3.37 -18.08
N GLN A 842 24.15 3.29 -17.34
CA GLN A 842 24.90 4.46 -16.84
C GLN A 842 25.84 5.11 -17.87
N GLY A 843 25.86 4.64 -19.12
CA GLY A 843 26.76 5.16 -20.16
C GLY A 843 28.25 4.90 -19.91
N LYS A 844 28.57 3.89 -19.09
CA LYS A 844 29.95 3.44 -18.86
C LYS A 844 30.33 2.41 -19.93
N GLU A 845 31.63 2.26 -20.21
CA GLU A 845 32.11 1.27 -21.18
C GLU A 845 31.63 -0.15 -20.83
N ILE A 846 31.16 -0.86 -21.85
CA ILE A 846 30.62 -2.22 -21.76
C ILE A 846 31.77 -3.18 -21.45
N PRO A 847 31.71 -3.96 -20.35
CA PRO A 847 32.60 -5.10 -20.19
C PRO A 847 32.36 -6.10 -21.31
N THR A 848 33.42 -6.68 -21.88
CA THR A 848 33.35 -7.62 -23.02
C THR A 848 32.30 -8.72 -22.82
N ALA A 849 31.76 -9.31 -23.89
CA ALA A 849 30.76 -10.41 -23.80
C ALA A 849 31.19 -11.55 -22.85
N LYS A 850 32.50 -11.76 -22.71
CA LYS A 850 33.12 -12.67 -21.74
C LYS A 850 32.79 -12.33 -20.27
N SER A 851 32.78 -11.05 -19.90
CA SER A 851 32.40 -10.57 -18.55
C SER A 851 30.94 -10.89 -18.25
N VAL A 852 30.04 -10.53 -19.17
CA VAL A 852 28.58 -10.80 -19.03
C VAL A 852 28.32 -12.28 -18.80
N MET A 853 29.07 -13.16 -19.47
CA MET A 853 29.00 -14.61 -19.27
C MET A 853 29.57 -15.08 -17.93
N GLU A 854 30.69 -14.52 -17.47
CA GLU A 854 31.30 -14.86 -16.17
C GLU A 854 30.42 -14.43 -15.00
N ASN A 855 29.76 -13.27 -15.10
CA ASN A 855 28.85 -12.79 -14.09
C ASN A 855 27.48 -13.48 -14.16
N ALA A 856 26.93 -13.80 -15.34
CA ALA A 856 25.74 -14.66 -15.43
C ALA A 856 25.95 -16.03 -14.75
N ARG A 857 27.16 -16.61 -14.85
CA ARG A 857 27.56 -17.82 -14.08
C ARG A 857 27.68 -17.55 -12.58
N ARG A 858 28.15 -16.36 -12.19
CA ARG A 858 28.35 -15.96 -10.78
C ARG A 858 27.03 -15.69 -10.03
N TYR A 859 26.04 -15.12 -10.71
CA TYR A 859 24.78 -14.67 -10.09
C TYR A 859 23.63 -15.68 -10.18
N SER A 860 23.65 -16.60 -11.14
CA SER A 860 22.60 -17.61 -11.26
C SER A 860 22.73 -18.75 -10.25
N GLY A 861 23.91 -18.95 -9.65
CA GLY A 861 24.20 -20.14 -8.83
C GLY A 861 24.03 -21.47 -9.59
N LEU A 862 23.83 -21.42 -10.91
CA LEU A 862 23.55 -22.53 -11.79
C LEU A 862 24.65 -22.65 -12.85
N PRO A 863 25.07 -23.87 -13.22
CA PRO A 863 25.96 -24.06 -14.35
C PRO A 863 25.22 -23.75 -15.65
N VAL A 864 25.58 -22.66 -16.32
CA VAL A 864 25.01 -22.31 -17.64
C VAL A 864 25.68 -23.18 -18.71
N SER A 865 24.90 -23.94 -19.49
CA SER A 865 25.41 -24.66 -20.66
C SER A 865 25.92 -23.65 -21.70
N SER A 866 27.21 -23.74 -22.05
CA SER A 866 27.86 -22.83 -23.00
C SER A 866 27.84 -23.34 -24.43
N GLN A 867 27.10 -24.41 -24.73
CA GLN A 867 27.11 -24.99 -26.07
C GLN A 867 26.07 -24.28 -26.94
N ASN A 868 26.56 -23.31 -27.73
CA ASN A 868 25.88 -22.56 -28.81
C ASN A 868 25.36 -21.15 -28.46
N ILE A 869 26.12 -20.33 -27.72
CA ILE A 869 25.86 -18.89 -27.60
C ILE A 869 26.81 -18.11 -28.51
N THR A 870 26.25 -17.30 -29.42
CA THR A 870 26.97 -16.40 -30.33
C THR A 870 26.94 -14.97 -29.81
N GLU A 871 28.06 -14.23 -29.94
CA GLU A 871 28.10 -12.80 -29.59
C GLU A 871 27.06 -12.02 -30.42
N PRO A 872 26.11 -11.30 -29.78
CA PRO A 872 25.15 -10.49 -30.49
C PRO A 872 25.86 -9.41 -31.31
N GLU A 873 25.46 -9.22 -32.56
CA GLU A 873 25.97 -8.12 -33.38
C GLU A 873 25.59 -6.79 -32.71
N THR A 874 26.57 -5.94 -32.37
CA THR A 874 26.33 -4.72 -31.58
C THR A 874 26.15 -3.46 -32.42
N LYS A 875 26.53 -3.52 -33.70
CA LYS A 875 26.64 -2.33 -34.56
C LYS A 875 25.27 -1.93 -35.11
N GLY A 876 24.79 -0.74 -34.73
CA GLY A 876 23.51 -0.20 -35.20
C GLY A 876 22.28 -0.75 -34.49
N ARG A 877 22.47 -1.51 -33.40
CA ARG A 877 21.42 -2.10 -32.57
C ARG A 877 21.36 -1.42 -31.22
N THR A 878 20.17 -1.36 -30.65
CA THR A 878 19.93 -0.81 -29.31
C THR A 878 20.37 -1.80 -28.24
N ALA A 879 20.74 -1.29 -27.06
CA ALA A 879 21.08 -2.14 -25.91
C ALA A 879 19.97 -3.16 -25.58
N SER A 880 18.70 -2.79 -25.77
CA SER A 880 17.55 -3.68 -25.58
C SER A 880 17.51 -4.84 -26.58
N GLU A 881 17.87 -4.62 -27.85
CA GLU A 881 17.93 -5.69 -28.87
C GLU A 881 19.10 -6.64 -28.63
N ILE A 882 20.23 -6.10 -28.19
CA ILE A 882 21.44 -6.86 -27.83
C ILE A 882 21.14 -7.73 -26.59
N TRP A 883 20.47 -7.18 -25.57
CA TRP A 883 20.09 -7.91 -24.36
C TRP A 883 19.01 -8.95 -24.60
N SER A 884 17.99 -8.64 -25.43
CA SER A 884 16.93 -9.60 -25.77
C SER A 884 17.51 -10.84 -26.48
N GLU A 885 18.46 -10.65 -27.40
CA GLU A 885 19.14 -11.74 -28.09
C GLU A 885 20.14 -12.48 -27.19
N ALA A 886 20.88 -11.77 -26.34
CA ALA A 886 21.78 -12.39 -25.37
C ALA A 886 21.01 -13.29 -24.40
N PHE A 887 19.89 -12.81 -23.84
CA PHE A 887 19.05 -13.59 -22.94
C PHE A 887 18.28 -14.70 -23.63
N SER A 888 17.86 -14.54 -24.89
CA SER A 888 17.18 -15.62 -25.63
C SER A 888 18.09 -16.82 -25.92
N GLN A 889 19.41 -16.63 -25.82
CA GLN A 889 20.42 -17.67 -26.01
C GLN A 889 20.85 -18.33 -24.68
N VAL A 890 20.44 -17.78 -23.52
CA VAL A 890 20.73 -18.40 -22.22
C VAL A 890 19.73 -19.53 -21.99
N ASP A 891 20.18 -20.76 -22.23
CA ASP A 891 19.48 -21.97 -21.84
C ASP A 891 19.88 -22.33 -20.40
N PHE A 892 18.93 -22.31 -19.47
CA PHE A 892 19.18 -22.69 -18.08
C PHE A 892 19.25 -24.22 -18.02
N ASP A 893 20.46 -24.78 -17.97
CA ASP A 893 20.66 -26.22 -17.99
C ASP A 893 20.16 -26.88 -16.70
N GLU A 894 19.00 -27.53 -16.77
CA GLU A 894 18.35 -28.18 -15.64
C GLU A 894 19.16 -29.39 -15.11
N GLU A 895 20.00 -30.05 -15.94
CA GLU A 895 20.65 -31.31 -15.57
C GLU A 895 21.88 -31.14 -14.67
N VAL A 896 22.59 -30.01 -14.76
CA VAL A 896 23.88 -29.82 -14.09
C VAL A 896 23.71 -29.54 -12.58
N TYR A 897 22.62 -28.88 -12.19
CA TYR A 897 22.27 -28.72 -10.77
C TYR A 897 21.90 -30.07 -10.12
N TYR A 898 21.14 -30.93 -10.83
CA TYR A 898 20.74 -32.25 -10.31
C TYR A 898 21.92 -33.22 -10.09
N ARG A 899 23.04 -33.06 -10.81
CA ARG A 899 24.25 -33.84 -10.54
C ARG A 899 24.97 -33.40 -9.27
N ALA A 900 24.92 -32.11 -8.91
CA ALA A 900 25.56 -31.59 -7.71
C ALA A 900 24.82 -31.97 -6.41
N GLU A 901 23.48 -32.09 -6.44
CA GLU A 901 22.70 -32.52 -5.26
C GLU A 901 22.74 -34.04 -5.01
N ARG A 902 22.91 -34.87 -6.05
CA ARG A 902 22.93 -36.33 -5.88
C ARG A 902 24.25 -36.90 -5.34
N VAL A 903 25.35 -36.15 -5.44
CA VAL A 903 26.66 -36.62 -4.97
C VAL A 903 26.87 -36.14 -3.54
N GLY A 904 26.37 -36.94 -2.60
CA GLY A 904 26.52 -36.71 -1.16
C GLY A 904 27.93 -36.99 -0.63
N ASP A 905 28.97 -36.43 -1.25
CA ASP A 905 30.35 -36.56 -0.75
C ASP A 905 31.01 -35.20 -0.50
N ALA A 906 31.51 -35.03 0.72
CA ALA A 906 32.12 -33.80 1.21
C ALA A 906 33.43 -33.43 0.48
N GLU A 907 34.03 -34.37 -0.27
CA GLU A 907 35.25 -34.13 -1.05
C GLU A 907 35.00 -33.27 -2.32
N GLU A 908 33.84 -33.38 -2.98
CA GLU A 908 33.55 -32.51 -4.14
C GLU A 908 33.19 -31.07 -3.73
N ARG A 909 32.68 -30.85 -2.52
CA ARG A 909 32.49 -29.49 -1.97
C ARG A 909 33.82 -28.77 -1.75
N ALA A 910 34.86 -29.49 -1.35
CA ALA A 910 36.19 -28.91 -1.20
C ALA A 910 36.79 -28.56 -2.57
N THR A 911 36.67 -29.46 -3.56
CA THR A 911 37.22 -29.25 -4.91
C THR A 911 36.50 -28.15 -5.71
N GLY A 912 35.18 -28.00 -5.54
CA GLY A 912 34.40 -26.91 -6.14
C GLY A 912 34.75 -25.52 -5.59
N ILE A 913 35.17 -25.45 -4.32
CA ILE A 913 35.68 -24.21 -3.70
C ILE A 913 37.15 -23.96 -4.08
N THR A 914 37.94 -25.01 -4.37
CA THR A 914 39.36 -24.84 -4.79
C THR A 914 39.54 -24.47 -6.26
N ALA A 915 38.56 -24.73 -7.13
CA ALA A 915 38.59 -24.28 -8.52
C ALA A 915 38.50 -22.73 -8.67
N PHE A 916 38.08 -22.03 -7.61
CA PHE A 916 37.95 -20.56 -7.60
C PHE A 916 39.27 -19.80 -7.33
N ALA A 917 40.40 -20.49 -7.15
CA ALA A 917 41.70 -19.86 -6.86
C ALA A 917 42.72 -19.89 -8.01
N SER A 918 42.35 -20.31 -9.23
CA SER A 918 43.33 -20.51 -10.33
C SER A 918 43.08 -19.70 -11.62
N VAL A 919 42.22 -18.67 -11.59
CA VAL A 919 42.04 -17.74 -12.74
C VAL A 919 42.44 -16.31 -12.36
N ALA A 920 43.58 -16.19 -11.70
CA ALA A 920 44.28 -14.92 -11.47
C ALA A 920 45.74 -15.04 -11.92
N GLU A 921 45.97 -15.55 -13.12
CA GLU A 921 47.25 -15.48 -13.81
C GLU A 921 47.01 -15.08 -15.27
N ASP A 922 46.67 -13.82 -15.47
CA ASP A 922 46.83 -13.14 -16.76
C ASP A 922 47.06 -11.64 -16.49
N THR A 923 48.10 -11.34 -15.70
CA THR A 923 48.73 -10.01 -15.71
C THR A 923 50.24 -10.15 -15.77
N ASP A 924 50.78 -9.44 -16.74
CA ASP A 924 52.13 -9.49 -17.28
C ASP A 924 53.18 -8.95 -16.28
N ILE A 925 53.56 -9.73 -15.26
CA ILE A 925 54.67 -9.39 -14.36
C ILE A 925 55.71 -10.50 -14.33
N LYS A 926 56.93 -10.14 -14.73
CA LYS A 926 58.11 -11.01 -14.90
C LYS A 926 58.46 -11.85 -13.66
N PRO A 927 58.95 -13.08 -13.85
CA PRO A 927 59.21 -14.01 -12.76
C PRO A 927 60.50 -13.65 -12.01
N LEU A 928 60.42 -13.55 -10.69
CA LEU A 928 61.57 -13.70 -9.81
C LEU A 928 61.61 -15.14 -9.28
N THR A 929 62.74 -15.75 -9.56
CA THR A 929 63.13 -17.15 -9.35
C THR A 929 63.22 -17.57 -7.88
N THR A 930 62.88 -18.86 -7.66
CA THR A 930 63.36 -19.82 -6.63
C THR A 930 62.97 -19.60 -5.17
N TYR A 931 62.24 -20.58 -4.57
CA TYR A 931 62.75 -21.53 -3.55
C TYR A 931 61.77 -22.72 -3.40
N PRO A 932 62.22 -23.92 -2.96
CA PRO A 932 61.51 -25.18 -3.10
C PRO A 932 60.55 -25.52 -1.93
N LYS A 933 59.63 -26.44 -2.26
CA LYS A 933 58.81 -27.25 -1.35
C LYS A 933 59.58 -27.68 -0.09
N ASP A 934 59.05 -27.34 1.09
CA ASP A 934 58.74 -28.28 2.18
C ASP A 934 58.15 -27.55 3.39
N HIS A 935 57.30 -28.30 4.13
CA HIS A 935 56.77 -28.08 5.48
C HIS A 935 55.39 -27.41 5.66
N HIS A 936 54.39 -28.31 5.80
CA HIS A 936 53.28 -28.22 6.73
C HIS A 936 53.72 -27.70 8.11
N GLU A 937 53.20 -26.55 8.53
CA GLU A 937 52.82 -26.13 9.90
C GLU A 937 52.66 -24.59 9.93
N GLY A 938 51.42 -24.08 10.01
CA GLY A 938 51.21 -22.62 10.05
C GLY A 938 49.79 -22.11 9.82
N LEU A 939 48.76 -22.75 10.36
CA LEU A 939 47.35 -22.30 10.25
C LEU A 939 46.71 -22.00 11.62
N VAL A 940 47.49 -21.46 12.58
CA VAL A 940 47.01 -21.00 13.90
C VAL A 940 47.52 -19.60 14.26
N ARG A 941 47.95 -18.77 13.30
CA ARG A 941 48.36 -17.38 13.59
C ARG A 941 47.95 -16.37 12.50
N SER A 942 46.65 -16.20 12.31
CA SER A 942 46.08 -15.03 11.65
C SER A 942 44.71 -14.58 12.20
N GLY A 943 44.25 -15.17 13.31
CA GLY A 943 43.01 -14.76 14.00
C GLY A 943 43.20 -13.75 15.14
N GLU A 944 44.42 -13.56 15.66
CA GLU A 944 44.65 -12.76 16.87
C GLU A 944 45.14 -11.32 16.61
N LYS A 945 45.29 -10.88 15.35
CA LYS A 945 45.71 -9.50 15.04
C LYS A 945 44.60 -8.56 14.57
N MET A 946 43.37 -9.05 14.41
CA MET A 946 42.23 -8.23 13.99
C MET A 946 41.29 -7.84 15.14
N GLN A 947 41.54 -8.37 16.35
CA GLN A 947 40.77 -8.04 17.56
C GLN A 947 41.45 -7.00 18.47
N GLN A 948 42.63 -6.48 18.09
CA GLN A 948 43.39 -5.52 18.90
C GLN A 948 43.41 -4.09 18.32
N VAL A 949 42.60 -3.81 17.28
CA VAL A 949 42.46 -2.45 16.69
C VAL A 949 41.11 -1.81 17.00
N LEU A 950 40.17 -2.55 17.61
CA LEU A 950 38.83 -2.04 17.96
C LEU A 950 38.64 -1.72 19.46
N MET A 951 39.71 -1.75 20.24
CA MET A 951 39.67 -1.45 21.68
C MET A 951 40.80 -0.47 22.02
N ASP A 952 40.63 0.81 21.63
CA ASP A 952 41.13 1.94 22.41
C ASP A 952 40.47 3.25 21.94
N LYS A 953 39.54 3.74 22.75
CA LYS A 953 39.03 5.12 22.69
C LYS A 953 40.08 6.05 23.31
N ASN A 954 40.52 7.05 22.56
CA ASN A 954 40.79 8.44 22.98
C ASN A 954 41.82 9.11 22.06
N ALA A 955 41.36 9.95 21.13
CA ALA A 955 41.97 11.26 20.83
C ALA A 955 41.19 11.97 19.72
N GLU A 956 41.08 13.27 19.89
CA GLU A 956 40.37 14.28 19.11
C GLU A 956 40.89 14.46 17.66
N THR A 957 40.07 15.15 16.83
CA THR A 957 40.40 15.96 15.63
C THR A 957 40.66 15.19 14.31
N THR A 958 40.13 15.54 13.11
CA THR A 958 39.44 16.71 12.53
C THR A 958 38.43 16.32 11.41
N PRO A 959 37.55 17.24 10.94
CA PRO A 959 36.39 17.00 10.06
C PRO A 959 36.66 16.95 8.53
N GLU A 960 37.72 16.28 8.06
CA GLU A 960 38.02 16.16 6.62
C GLU A 960 37.99 14.71 6.11
N ALA A 961 37.41 13.80 6.89
CA ALA A 961 37.20 12.40 6.53
C ALA A 961 35.78 11.92 6.89
N TYR A 962 34.80 12.72 6.46
CA TYR A 962 33.41 12.32 6.21
C TYR A 962 33.11 12.70 4.77
#